data_AF-A0A933CM77-F1
#
_entry.id   AF-A0A933CM77-F1
#
_cell.length_a   1.000
_cell.length_b   1.000
_cell.length_c   1.000
_cell.angle_alpha   90.00
_cell.angle_beta   90.00
_cell.angle_gamma   90.00
#
_symmetry.space_group_name_H-M   'P 1'
#
loop_
_entity.id
_entity.type
_entity.pdbx_description
1 polymer ?
#
loop_
_entity_poly.entity_id
_entity_poly.type
_entity_poly.pdbx_seq_one_letter_code
_entity_poly.pdbx_strand_id
1 'polypeptide(L)'
;MAVRVRVKPRPPRFSALFVSFLLLGLWLIPVRVATGPEPDLSRSERRWVKRQLERMTREEKIGQLLMVPYFGSFSNTEGEEFQRLVRRITQLHVGGLIVATRPRRPTGFDRSEVYALAHLTNRLQRLARVPLLVAADFERGAGFRIRETTSFPHNMTLGAAGDTDAASQMGRIAAQEARGLGVHWLLAPVADVNNNPLNPIINIRSFGEDPAEVSQLVAAFIRGCQEVGALCTAKHFPGAGDIAMDPHLELATVSADRARLEQVELKPFRTALEAGVGAIMTEHIAVPALEPRPGLPATFSHAITTDLLRHQLGFDGLIITDALNMDAITNQTWPGEAAVRAFEAGADVLLMSPEPEVAFAALRRAVESGRISEERLNESVERILRAKTRLGLHRHAEVEIEGVDALISNPAFQDQAQQMADRGVALLRDEASLVPLDSTRPQRGFLLVVSADADPFPGAELERELAPRVDSLLTVRTDRLFFKPEPVALPDPGLYDWSLIAVFVRVADRKGNVGLPQNLAALVERALVADKPSALVIMGSPYLAERFPQAKTLLCTFSTAEISERAAIRALFGQTKIAGRFPVTVPGVAERGAGLTRPAVPMELAGPAPSDLASFQPVFELLNAAVTDGVTPGGVLAVGHQGRLVALHPFGRLRYGEDAPWVEPDTLYDLASLTKVVATTTAAMRLYERGLLPLDAPVVDYLPELKRAPDAEAKARITIRHLLTHSSGFTGYLRLFQEAQNRQQLLERIYSLPLEYPTGSRAVYSDLGIILLGEVLERASGQPLDLFLAENLFQPLALSHTLYNPPPTWRPRIAPTEDDAEFRHRLLQGEVHDENAWVMGGRAPHAGLFSTAHDLAVFCQMILNGGIYAHRRYLERSTIELFTSRQGPPDSTRALGWDTSSEVSSGGHYLSARAFGHTGFTGTSIWIDPEKRLFVILLTNRVHPTRSNEKIRALRPQLHDAVVAALGLAPTPAATLAGDRE
;
A
#
# COMPACT_ATOMS: atom_id res chain seq x y z
N MET A 1 -20.33 -21.24 -33.87
CA MET A 1 -21.09 -20.19 -34.59
C MET A 1 -20.60 -18.85 -34.06
N ALA A 2 -19.64 -18.23 -34.74
CA ALA A 2 -18.87 -17.08 -34.23
C ALA A 2 -19.11 -15.87 -35.13
N VAL A 3 -19.64 -14.78 -34.56
CA VAL A 3 -19.90 -13.52 -35.27
C VAL A 3 -18.66 -12.64 -35.17
N ARG A 4 -17.97 -12.44 -36.29
CA ARG A 4 -16.89 -11.45 -36.46
C ARG A 4 -17.49 -10.06 -36.69
N VAL A 5 -17.18 -9.10 -35.84
CA VAL A 5 -17.39 -7.67 -36.13
C VAL A 5 -16.03 -7.02 -36.41
N ARG A 6 -15.88 -6.48 -37.63
CA ARG A 6 -14.74 -5.67 -38.06
C ARG A 6 -14.96 -4.22 -37.64
N VAL A 7 -14.05 -3.63 -36.88
CA VAL A 7 -13.93 -2.18 -36.72
C VAL A 7 -12.56 -1.75 -37.23
N LYS A 8 -12.54 -0.84 -38.22
CA LYS A 8 -11.33 -0.22 -38.77
C LYS A 8 -10.82 0.88 -37.81
N PRO A 9 -9.52 0.97 -37.51
CA PRO A 9 -8.98 2.17 -36.88
C PRO A 9 -8.65 3.23 -37.94
N ARG A 10 -9.04 4.48 -37.68
CA ARG A 10 -8.47 5.67 -38.33
C ARG A 10 -7.45 6.30 -37.35
N PRO A 11 -6.27 6.75 -37.79
CA PRO A 11 -5.31 7.40 -36.91
C PRO A 11 -5.67 8.88 -36.74
N PRO A 12 -5.49 9.48 -35.54
CA PRO A 12 -5.43 10.93 -35.43
C PRO A 12 -4.01 11.40 -35.81
N ARG A 13 -3.96 12.46 -36.60
CA ARG A 13 -2.73 13.18 -36.95
C ARG A 13 -2.25 13.93 -35.71
N PHE A 14 -1.07 13.59 -35.21
CA PHE A 14 -0.33 14.40 -34.24
C PHE A 14 0.53 15.41 -35.01
N SER A 15 0.21 16.69 -34.86
CA SER A 15 1.14 17.79 -35.15
C SER A 15 1.76 18.20 -33.83
N ALA A 16 3.07 18.02 -33.71
CA ALA A 16 3.86 18.48 -32.59
C ALA A 16 4.00 20.01 -32.63
N LEU A 17 3.70 20.67 -31.52
CA LEU A 17 4.41 21.88 -31.12
C LEU A 17 4.53 21.88 -29.60
N PHE A 18 5.78 21.87 -29.15
CA PHE A 18 6.22 21.68 -27.78
C PHE A 18 6.57 23.04 -27.16
N VAL A 19 6.45 23.10 -25.83
CA VAL A 19 7.02 24.07 -24.88
C VAL A 19 6.37 25.47 -24.82
N SER A 20 5.58 25.69 -23.76
CA SER A 20 5.91 26.71 -22.73
C SER A 20 5.06 26.47 -21.48
N PHE A 21 5.75 26.13 -20.39
CA PHE A 21 5.21 26.11 -19.03
C PHE A 21 4.95 27.55 -18.54
N LEU A 22 4.06 27.64 -17.55
CA LEU A 22 3.83 28.71 -16.56
C LEU A 22 2.56 29.55 -16.70
N LEU A 23 1.75 29.43 -15.63
CA LEU A 23 0.84 30.43 -15.07
C LEU A 23 -0.46 30.69 -15.84
N LEU A 24 -1.45 29.83 -15.65
CA LEU A 24 -2.84 30.29 -15.60
C LEU A 24 -3.59 29.60 -14.47
N GLY A 25 -4.05 30.42 -13.53
CA GLY A 25 -4.53 30.05 -12.22
C GLY A 25 -5.74 29.13 -12.27
N LEU A 26 -5.58 27.97 -11.62
CA LEU A 26 -6.66 27.40 -10.83
C LEU A 26 -7.19 28.52 -9.92
N TRP A 27 -8.43 28.95 -10.17
CA TRP A 27 -9.21 29.66 -9.18
C TRP A 27 -9.50 28.70 -8.03
N LEU A 28 -8.48 28.46 -7.21
CA LEU A 28 -8.65 28.04 -5.83
C LEU A 28 -9.40 29.19 -5.16
N ILE A 29 -10.71 29.03 -5.01
CA ILE A 29 -11.45 29.83 -4.04
C ILE A 29 -10.68 29.66 -2.72
N PRO A 30 -10.20 30.74 -2.09
CA PRO A 30 -9.51 30.61 -0.83
C PRO A 30 -10.53 30.09 0.18
N VAL A 31 -10.41 28.81 0.52
CA VAL A 31 -11.07 28.25 1.70
C VAL A 31 -10.42 28.94 2.88
N ARG A 32 -11.05 30.01 3.37
CA ARG A 32 -10.70 30.61 4.65
C ARG A 32 -10.90 29.52 5.69
N VAL A 33 -9.81 29.11 6.31
CA VAL A 33 -9.81 28.31 7.54
C VAL A 33 -10.55 29.11 8.60
N ALA A 34 -11.80 28.72 8.87
CA ALA A 34 -12.57 29.25 9.99
C ALA A 34 -12.49 28.23 11.12
N THR A 35 -11.48 28.37 11.98
CA THR A 35 -11.48 27.72 13.30
C THR A 35 -12.38 28.55 14.21
N GLY A 36 -13.66 28.19 14.27
CA GLY A 36 -14.67 28.83 15.10
C GLY A 36 -16.00 28.07 15.00
N PRO A 37 -16.98 28.37 15.88
CA PRO A 37 -18.32 27.79 15.77
C PRO A 37 -18.88 27.99 14.35
N GLU A 38 -19.65 27.02 13.85
CA GLU A 38 -20.19 27.05 12.48
C GLU A 38 -20.78 28.43 12.15
N PRO A 39 -20.44 29.03 10.99
CA PRO A 39 -20.89 30.37 10.67
C PRO A 39 -22.42 30.44 10.68
N ASP A 40 -22.93 31.49 11.33
CA ASP A 40 -24.36 31.76 11.39
C ASP A 40 -24.94 31.91 9.97
N LEU A 41 -26.16 31.40 9.76
CA LEU A 41 -26.81 31.41 8.46
C LEU A 41 -26.90 32.85 7.92
N SER A 42 -26.64 33.04 6.63
CA SER A 42 -26.83 34.33 5.99
C SER A 42 -28.28 34.80 6.09
N ARG A 43 -28.53 36.11 5.90
CA ARG A 43 -29.90 36.66 5.87
C ARG A 43 -30.79 35.98 4.82
N SER A 44 -30.23 35.60 3.66
CA SER A 44 -30.97 34.87 2.62
C SER A 44 -31.33 33.45 3.05
N GLU A 45 -30.42 32.76 3.71
CA GLU A 45 -30.61 31.40 4.20
C GLU A 45 -31.65 31.34 5.32
N ARG A 46 -31.57 32.25 6.31
CA ARG A 46 -32.61 32.39 7.34
C ARG A 46 -33.99 32.66 6.74
N ARG A 47 -34.07 33.51 5.72
CA ARG A 47 -35.33 33.75 5.00
C ARG A 47 -35.82 32.52 4.25
N TRP A 48 -34.92 31.68 3.71
CA TRP A 48 -35.31 30.43 3.08
C TRP A 48 -35.91 29.48 4.12
N VAL A 49 -35.22 29.25 5.24
CA VAL A 49 -35.69 28.38 6.34
C VAL A 49 -37.08 28.82 6.81
N LYS A 50 -37.23 30.11 7.16
CA LYS A 50 -38.51 30.66 7.61
C LYS A 50 -39.63 30.45 6.58
N ARG A 51 -39.39 30.79 5.31
CA ARG A 51 -40.39 30.63 4.25
C ARG A 51 -40.75 29.18 3.96
N GLN A 52 -39.80 28.26 4.05
CA GLN A 52 -40.10 26.84 3.89
C GLN A 52 -40.98 26.37 5.04
N LEU A 53 -40.59 26.65 6.29
CA LEU A 53 -41.36 26.26 7.48
C LEU A 53 -42.80 26.78 7.44
N GLU A 54 -43.00 28.05 7.05
CA GLU A 54 -44.32 28.68 6.91
C GLU A 54 -45.18 28.06 5.79
N ARG A 55 -44.56 27.52 4.74
CA ARG A 55 -45.27 26.92 3.59
C ARG A 55 -45.58 25.45 3.78
N MET A 56 -44.90 24.78 4.69
CA MET A 56 -45.05 23.35 4.88
C MET A 56 -46.37 23.03 5.58
N THR A 57 -47.09 22.05 5.05
CA THR A 57 -48.24 21.47 5.75
C THR A 57 -47.75 20.71 7.00
N ARG A 58 -48.66 20.44 7.93
CA ARG A 58 -48.35 19.60 9.10
C ARG A 58 -47.80 18.24 8.70
N GLU A 59 -48.33 17.64 7.64
CA GLU A 59 -47.87 16.35 7.11
C GLU A 59 -46.45 16.45 6.55
N GLU A 60 -46.14 17.50 5.78
CA GLU A 60 -44.79 17.75 5.28
C GLU A 60 -43.79 17.95 6.44
N LYS A 61 -44.18 18.65 7.49
CA LYS A 61 -43.38 18.84 8.72
C LYS A 61 -43.10 17.51 9.44
N ILE A 62 -44.13 16.68 9.65
CA ILE A 62 -43.98 15.36 10.27
C ILE A 62 -43.06 14.47 9.43
N GLY A 63 -43.19 14.52 8.09
CA GLY A 63 -42.34 13.80 7.17
C GLY A 63 -40.86 14.11 7.37
N GLN A 64 -40.52 15.37 7.66
CA GLN A 64 -39.12 15.77 7.88
C GLN A 64 -38.45 15.06 9.05
N LEU A 65 -39.21 14.60 10.03
CA LEU A 65 -38.69 13.89 11.20
C LEU A 65 -38.18 12.50 10.85
N LEU A 66 -38.60 11.92 9.72
CA LEU A 66 -38.31 10.53 9.37
C LEU A 66 -37.06 10.41 8.48
N MET A 67 -36.15 9.51 8.88
CA MET A 67 -35.02 9.07 8.06
C MET A 67 -35.11 7.57 7.77
N VAL A 68 -35.24 7.22 6.49
CA VAL A 68 -35.52 5.82 6.06
C VAL A 68 -34.34 5.21 5.31
N PRO A 69 -34.12 3.88 5.41
CA PRO A 69 -32.99 3.24 4.73
C PRO A 69 -33.22 3.14 3.22
N TYR A 70 -32.13 3.21 2.46
CA TYR A 70 -32.07 2.82 1.06
C TYR A 70 -30.70 2.18 0.73
N PHE A 71 -30.64 1.50 -0.40
CA PHE A 71 -29.47 0.74 -0.83
C PHE A 71 -28.97 1.29 -2.16
N GLY A 72 -27.71 1.73 -2.21
CA GLY A 72 -27.06 2.27 -3.40
C GLY A 72 -26.58 1.19 -4.36
N SER A 73 -27.47 0.28 -4.76
CA SER A 73 -27.22 -0.77 -5.74
C SER A 73 -28.22 -0.67 -6.89
N PHE A 74 -28.05 -1.47 -7.94
CA PHE A 74 -29.06 -1.56 -9.00
C PHE A 74 -30.46 -1.82 -8.41
N SER A 75 -31.43 -1.04 -8.88
CA SER A 75 -32.84 -1.20 -8.56
C SER A 75 -33.68 -0.97 -9.81
N ASN A 76 -34.57 -1.93 -10.11
CA ASN A 76 -35.56 -1.75 -11.17
C ASN A 76 -36.57 -0.67 -10.74
N THR A 77 -36.82 0.30 -11.61
CA THR A 77 -37.74 1.42 -11.33
C THR A 77 -39.19 0.99 -11.19
N GLU A 78 -39.58 -0.16 -11.72
CA GLU A 78 -40.92 -0.74 -11.53
C GLU A 78 -40.98 -1.69 -10.33
N GLY A 79 -39.83 -1.99 -9.72
CA GLY A 79 -39.74 -2.87 -8.56
C GLY A 79 -40.39 -2.27 -7.31
N GLU A 80 -40.94 -3.14 -6.46
CA GLU A 80 -41.66 -2.74 -5.24
C GLU A 80 -40.79 -1.91 -4.28
N GLU A 81 -39.52 -2.27 -4.12
CA GLU A 81 -38.57 -1.56 -3.25
C GLU A 81 -38.38 -0.10 -3.68
N PHE A 82 -38.09 0.13 -4.97
CA PHE A 82 -37.97 1.48 -5.52
C PHE A 82 -39.28 2.26 -5.39
N GLN A 83 -40.40 1.65 -5.77
CA GLN A 83 -41.71 2.29 -5.69
C GLN A 83 -42.11 2.63 -4.25
N ARG A 84 -41.74 1.80 -3.27
CA ARG A 84 -41.93 2.11 -1.85
C ARG A 84 -41.10 3.31 -1.42
N LEU A 85 -39.84 3.39 -1.85
CA LEU A 85 -38.98 4.55 -1.58
C LEU A 85 -39.54 5.84 -2.21
N VAL A 86 -40.02 5.76 -3.46
CA VAL A 86 -40.69 6.89 -4.13
C VAL A 86 -41.94 7.33 -3.37
N ARG A 87 -42.79 6.41 -2.90
CA ARG A 87 -43.97 6.76 -2.09
C ARG A 87 -43.58 7.41 -0.77
N ARG A 88 -42.55 6.90 -0.08
CA ARG A 88 -42.04 7.53 1.16
C ARG A 88 -41.57 8.97 0.92
N ILE A 89 -40.90 9.23 -0.20
CA ILE A 89 -40.44 10.59 -0.55
C ILE A 89 -41.61 11.50 -0.97
N THR A 90 -42.52 11.00 -1.80
CA THR A 90 -43.55 11.84 -2.44
C THR A 90 -44.84 11.96 -1.63
N GLN A 91 -45.17 10.98 -0.78
CA GLN A 91 -46.42 10.93 0.01
C GLN A 91 -46.18 11.13 1.51
N LEU A 92 -45.13 10.52 2.08
CA LEU A 92 -44.77 10.72 3.50
C LEU A 92 -43.83 11.93 3.69
N HIS A 93 -43.31 12.50 2.61
CA HIS A 93 -42.42 13.67 2.64
C HIS A 93 -41.19 13.47 3.55
N VAL A 94 -40.60 12.26 3.53
CA VAL A 94 -39.47 11.92 4.42
C VAL A 94 -38.35 12.98 4.36
N GLY A 95 -37.80 13.31 5.52
CA GLY A 95 -36.78 14.36 5.65
C GLY A 95 -35.41 13.95 5.16
N GLY A 96 -35.12 12.65 5.24
CA GLY A 96 -33.85 12.11 4.81
C GLY A 96 -33.83 10.60 4.58
N LEU A 97 -32.67 10.16 4.11
CA LEU A 97 -32.35 8.79 3.79
C LEU A 97 -31.07 8.37 4.51
N ILE A 98 -30.94 7.09 4.82
CA ILE A 98 -29.66 6.50 5.27
C ILE A 98 -29.21 5.41 4.31
N VAL A 99 -27.94 5.47 3.88
CA VAL A 99 -27.30 4.43 3.09
C VAL A 99 -27.10 3.21 3.99
N ALA A 100 -27.87 2.16 3.75
CA ALA A 100 -27.82 0.90 4.49
C ALA A 100 -27.06 -0.18 3.72
N THR A 101 -26.69 -1.25 4.43
CA THR A 101 -26.12 -2.47 3.85
C THR A 101 -27.10 -3.62 3.91
N ARG A 102 -27.11 -4.49 2.90
CA ARG A 102 -27.97 -5.68 2.93
C ARG A 102 -27.25 -6.82 3.62
N PRO A 103 -27.89 -7.56 4.55
CA PRO A 103 -27.32 -8.79 5.05
C PRO A 103 -27.16 -9.78 3.89
N ARG A 104 -25.94 -10.26 3.67
CA ARG A 104 -25.64 -11.35 2.76
C ARG A 104 -25.27 -12.57 3.57
N ARG A 105 -26.23 -13.47 3.73
CA ARG A 105 -25.95 -14.75 4.38
C ARG A 105 -25.30 -15.72 3.39
N PRO A 106 -24.25 -16.45 3.80
CA PRO A 106 -23.68 -16.48 5.14
C PRO A 106 -22.46 -15.54 5.33
N THR A 107 -22.11 -14.72 4.33
CA THR A 107 -20.80 -14.05 4.17
C THR A 107 -20.73 -12.56 4.56
N GLY A 108 -21.66 -12.03 5.35
CA GLY A 108 -21.60 -10.66 5.89
C GLY A 108 -22.64 -9.71 5.28
N PHE A 109 -22.18 -8.63 4.63
CA PHE A 109 -23.04 -7.56 4.14
C PHE A 109 -22.70 -7.13 2.71
N ASP A 110 -23.72 -6.91 1.88
CA ASP A 110 -23.58 -6.22 0.60
C ASP A 110 -23.61 -4.70 0.82
N ARG A 111 -22.48 -4.09 0.49
CA ARG A 111 -22.25 -2.63 0.49
C ARG A 111 -22.76 -2.00 -0.81
N SER A 112 -23.09 -0.71 -0.74
CA SER A 112 -23.50 0.08 -1.92
C SER A 112 -22.36 0.25 -2.93
N GLU A 113 -22.69 0.55 -4.18
CA GLU A 113 -21.74 0.79 -5.28
C GLU A 113 -21.64 2.29 -5.59
N VAL A 114 -20.45 2.75 -5.96
CA VAL A 114 -20.11 4.18 -6.14
C VAL A 114 -21.07 4.90 -7.10
N TYR A 115 -21.12 4.46 -8.36
CA TYR A 115 -21.94 5.12 -9.39
C TYR A 115 -23.44 4.89 -9.19
N ALA A 116 -23.84 3.70 -8.73
CA ALA A 116 -25.25 3.40 -8.49
C ALA A 116 -25.80 4.28 -7.37
N LEU A 117 -25.04 4.46 -6.28
CA LEU A 117 -25.41 5.34 -5.18
C LEU A 117 -25.54 6.79 -5.63
N ALA A 118 -24.53 7.35 -6.32
CA ALA A 118 -24.56 8.74 -6.78
C ALA A 118 -25.74 9.00 -7.73
N HIS A 119 -25.95 8.11 -8.71
CA HIS A 119 -27.05 8.20 -9.67
C HIS A 119 -28.41 8.11 -8.99
N LEU A 120 -28.60 7.11 -8.12
CA LEU A 120 -29.85 6.90 -7.39
C LEU A 120 -30.13 8.09 -6.47
N THR A 121 -29.13 8.60 -5.76
CA THR A 121 -29.26 9.75 -4.86
C THR A 121 -29.75 10.98 -5.61
N ASN A 122 -29.14 11.34 -6.75
CA ASN A 122 -29.61 12.44 -7.59
C ASN A 122 -31.07 12.24 -8.05
N ARG A 123 -31.43 11.01 -8.42
CA ARG A 123 -32.80 10.70 -8.82
C ARG A 123 -33.79 10.90 -7.66
N LEU A 124 -33.46 10.45 -6.46
CA LEU A 124 -34.31 10.61 -5.29
C LEU A 124 -34.41 12.07 -4.85
N GLN A 125 -33.33 12.85 -4.97
CA GLN A 125 -33.35 14.29 -4.73
C GLN A 125 -34.33 15.02 -5.65
N ARG A 126 -34.37 14.69 -6.95
CA ARG A 126 -35.32 15.29 -7.91
C ARG A 126 -36.79 14.97 -7.62
N LEU A 127 -37.06 13.89 -6.90
CA LEU A 127 -38.43 13.52 -6.49
C LEU A 127 -38.87 14.23 -5.20
N ALA A 128 -37.92 14.76 -4.43
CA ALA A 128 -38.21 15.37 -3.14
C ALA A 128 -38.60 16.84 -3.29
N ARG A 129 -39.72 17.23 -2.68
CA ARG A 129 -40.17 18.64 -2.66
C ARG A 129 -39.28 19.52 -1.79
N VAL A 130 -38.84 18.98 -0.66
CA VAL A 130 -37.80 19.57 0.21
C VAL A 130 -36.58 18.67 0.08
N PRO A 131 -35.38 19.21 -0.21
CA PRO A 131 -34.17 18.39 -0.44
C PRO A 131 -33.92 17.39 0.69
N LEU A 132 -33.54 16.17 0.37
CA LEU A 132 -33.30 15.10 1.34
C LEU A 132 -31.95 15.29 2.04
N LEU A 133 -31.90 15.09 3.35
CA LEU A 133 -30.64 14.77 4.03
C LEU A 133 -30.28 13.32 3.72
N VAL A 134 -29.02 13.05 3.41
CA VAL A 134 -28.55 11.68 3.12
C VAL A 134 -27.43 11.40 4.09
N ALA A 135 -27.63 10.36 4.90
CA ALA A 135 -26.71 9.96 5.95
C ALA A 135 -26.09 8.59 5.66
N ALA A 136 -24.96 8.31 6.28
CA ALA A 136 -24.36 6.97 6.33
C ALA A 136 -23.47 6.84 7.57
N ASP A 137 -23.37 5.62 8.12
CA ASP A 137 -22.32 5.34 9.10
C ASP A 137 -20.98 5.27 8.37
N PHE A 138 -20.13 6.26 8.56
CA PHE A 138 -18.77 6.29 8.01
C PHE A 138 -17.73 6.29 9.12
N GLU A 139 -17.92 5.43 10.13
CA GLU A 139 -16.96 5.23 11.24
C GLU A 139 -15.56 4.86 10.74
N ARG A 140 -15.46 4.23 9.58
CA ARG A 140 -14.20 3.87 8.90
C ARG A 140 -14.08 4.47 7.50
N GLY A 141 -14.60 5.68 7.34
CA GLY A 141 -14.77 6.35 6.06
C GLY A 141 -15.88 5.73 5.21
N ALA A 142 -15.98 6.16 3.95
CA ALA A 142 -17.00 5.67 3.02
C ALA A 142 -16.92 4.15 2.81
N GLY A 143 -15.72 3.57 2.94
CA GLY A 143 -15.45 2.14 2.85
C GLY A 143 -16.27 1.29 3.81
N PHE A 144 -16.82 1.87 4.88
CA PHE A 144 -17.68 1.14 5.81
C PHE A 144 -19.00 0.68 5.17
N ARG A 145 -19.60 1.48 4.27
CA ARG A 145 -20.91 1.18 3.65
C ARG A 145 -20.87 1.10 2.12
N ILE A 146 -19.80 1.57 1.49
CA ILE A 146 -19.69 1.71 0.03
C ILE A 146 -18.44 0.96 -0.44
N ARG A 147 -18.59 0.11 -1.45
CA ARG A 147 -17.47 -0.62 -2.08
C ARG A 147 -16.59 0.38 -2.84
N GLU A 148 -15.33 0.03 -3.06
CA GLU A 148 -14.43 0.78 -3.97
C GLU A 148 -14.18 2.24 -3.54
N THR A 149 -14.34 2.53 -2.25
CA THR A 149 -14.02 3.81 -1.61
C THR A 149 -12.86 3.62 -0.63
N THR A 150 -12.34 4.72 -0.07
CA THR A 150 -11.24 4.63 0.90
C THR A 150 -11.73 3.97 2.20
N SER A 151 -11.02 2.92 2.64
CA SER A 151 -11.30 2.21 3.87
C SER A 151 -10.22 2.51 4.91
N PHE A 152 -10.64 2.92 6.11
CA PHE A 152 -9.74 3.22 7.23
C PHE A 152 -9.65 2.06 8.22
N PRO A 153 -8.64 2.03 9.11
CA PRO A 153 -8.64 1.09 10.22
C PRO A 153 -9.76 1.46 11.22
N HIS A 154 -10.01 0.61 12.21
CA HIS A 154 -10.94 0.95 13.28
C HIS A 154 -10.38 2.07 14.17
N ASN A 155 -11.26 2.82 14.84
CA ASN A 155 -10.88 3.99 15.63
C ASN A 155 -9.84 3.68 16.72
N MET A 156 -9.88 2.49 17.32
CA MET A 156 -8.89 2.08 18.32
C MET A 156 -7.46 2.01 17.75
N THR A 157 -7.29 1.76 16.44
CA THR A 157 -5.99 1.86 15.78
C THR A 157 -5.45 3.30 15.79
N LEU A 158 -6.33 4.31 15.64
CA LEU A 158 -5.93 5.73 15.75
C LEU A 158 -5.63 6.12 17.21
N GLY A 159 -6.40 5.60 18.16
CA GLY A 159 -6.08 5.76 19.58
C GLY A 159 -4.74 5.14 19.95
N ALA A 160 -4.42 3.97 19.40
CA ALA A 160 -3.14 3.32 19.59
C ALA A 160 -1.97 4.15 19.04
N ALA A 161 -2.19 4.88 17.94
CA ALA A 161 -1.20 5.81 17.39
C ALA A 161 -1.09 7.12 18.18
N GLY A 162 -2.14 7.54 18.89
CA GLY A 162 -2.21 8.82 19.60
C GLY A 162 -2.15 10.03 18.67
N ASP A 163 -2.58 9.88 17.41
CA ASP A 163 -2.34 10.84 16.33
C ASP A 163 -3.63 11.63 15.99
N THR A 164 -3.74 12.84 16.53
CA THR A 164 -4.89 13.73 16.28
C THR A 164 -4.94 14.23 14.83
N ASP A 165 -3.79 14.38 14.18
CA ASP A 165 -3.73 14.82 12.78
C ASP A 165 -4.28 13.73 11.87
N ALA A 166 -3.98 12.46 12.18
CA ALA A 166 -4.58 11.31 11.51
C ALA A 166 -6.11 11.28 11.65
N ALA A 167 -6.64 11.52 12.86
CA ALA A 167 -8.09 11.57 13.08
C ALA A 167 -8.77 12.70 12.30
N SER A 168 -8.15 13.89 12.27
CA SER A 168 -8.62 15.01 11.44
C SER A 168 -8.60 14.68 9.94
N GLN A 169 -7.49 14.11 9.45
CA GLN A 169 -7.36 13.71 8.05
C GLN A 169 -8.38 12.63 7.67
N MET A 170 -8.65 11.66 8.55
CA MET A 170 -9.68 10.65 8.35
C MET A 170 -11.06 11.28 8.20
N GLY A 171 -11.42 12.21 9.10
CA GLY A 171 -12.68 12.95 9.00
C GLY A 171 -12.82 13.75 7.70
N ARG A 172 -11.73 14.41 7.28
CA ARG A 172 -11.66 15.19 6.03
C ARG A 172 -11.85 14.31 4.79
N ILE A 173 -11.12 13.20 4.68
CA ILE A 173 -11.25 12.28 3.54
C ILE A 173 -12.64 11.65 3.50
N ALA A 174 -13.13 11.17 4.66
CA ALA A 174 -14.47 10.58 4.76
C ALA A 174 -15.54 11.58 4.31
N ALA A 175 -15.42 12.85 4.68
CA ALA A 175 -16.33 13.90 4.26
C ALA A 175 -16.20 14.24 2.76
N GLN A 176 -14.99 14.25 2.19
CA GLN A 176 -14.78 14.47 0.76
C GLN A 176 -15.45 13.39 -0.09
N GLU A 177 -15.20 12.12 0.23
CA GLU A 177 -15.83 11.00 -0.47
C GLU A 177 -17.35 10.98 -0.23
N ALA A 178 -17.82 11.26 1.00
CA ALA A 178 -19.24 11.36 1.30
C ALA A 178 -19.95 12.41 0.42
N ARG A 179 -19.43 13.65 0.42
CA ARG A 179 -20.01 14.76 -0.34
C ARG A 179 -19.99 14.50 -1.84
N GLY A 180 -18.94 13.86 -2.35
CA GLY A 180 -18.84 13.44 -3.76
C GLY A 180 -19.92 12.43 -4.18
N LEU A 181 -20.40 11.62 -3.24
CA LEU A 181 -21.41 10.57 -3.48
C LEU A 181 -22.85 11.02 -3.14
N GLY A 182 -23.04 12.27 -2.75
CA GLY A 182 -24.33 12.80 -2.32
C GLY A 182 -24.74 12.38 -0.91
N VAL A 183 -23.77 11.97 -0.09
CA VAL A 183 -23.94 11.74 1.35
C VAL A 183 -23.48 13.00 2.10
N HIS A 184 -24.38 13.60 2.86
CA HIS A 184 -24.16 14.91 3.48
C HIS A 184 -23.87 14.82 4.98
N TRP A 185 -24.27 13.69 5.59
CA TRP A 185 -24.31 13.51 7.03
C TRP A 185 -23.62 12.20 7.44
N LEU A 186 -22.47 12.32 8.08
CA LEU A 186 -21.72 11.20 8.61
C LEU A 186 -22.23 10.89 10.03
N LEU A 187 -22.66 9.65 10.24
CA LEU A 187 -22.99 9.15 11.57
C LEU A 187 -21.71 8.66 12.27
N ALA A 188 -20.77 9.60 12.44
CA ALA A 188 -19.44 9.44 13.01
C ALA A 188 -18.93 10.81 13.54
N PRO A 189 -18.02 10.83 14.54
CA PRO A 189 -17.31 9.70 15.12
C PRO A 189 -18.04 9.06 16.31
N VAL A 190 -17.63 7.83 16.66
CA VAL A 190 -17.98 7.22 17.96
C VAL A 190 -17.18 7.94 19.05
N ALA A 191 -17.90 8.49 20.02
CA ALA A 191 -17.42 9.26 21.16
C ALA A 191 -17.45 8.47 22.48
N ASP A 192 -17.95 7.23 22.45
CA ASP A 192 -17.96 6.34 23.61
C ASP A 192 -16.53 6.03 24.10
N VAL A 193 -16.32 6.07 25.42
CA VAL A 193 -15.06 5.68 26.06
C VAL A 193 -15.12 4.20 26.41
N ASN A 194 -14.31 3.35 25.78
CA ASN A 194 -14.37 1.89 26.01
C ASN A 194 -13.65 1.48 27.31
N ASN A 195 -14.27 1.79 28.45
CA ASN A 195 -13.77 1.52 29.80
C ASN A 195 -14.20 0.13 30.35
N ASN A 196 -14.98 -0.63 29.59
CA ASN A 196 -15.34 -2.02 29.91
C ASN A 196 -14.76 -2.99 28.85
N PRO A 197 -13.84 -3.90 29.21
CA PRO A 197 -13.23 -4.85 28.27
C PRO A 197 -14.22 -5.89 27.73
N LEU A 198 -15.35 -6.10 28.43
CA LEU A 198 -16.41 -7.03 28.02
C LEU A 198 -17.40 -6.40 27.03
N ASN A 199 -17.24 -5.12 26.70
CA ASN A 199 -18.16 -4.43 25.81
C ASN A 199 -18.20 -5.12 24.43
N PRO A 200 -19.37 -5.68 24.03
CA PRO A 200 -19.44 -6.51 22.85
C PRO A 200 -19.60 -5.71 21.55
N ILE A 201 -19.87 -4.41 21.64
CA ILE A 201 -20.34 -3.60 20.52
C ILE A 201 -19.60 -2.29 20.33
N ILE A 202 -19.06 -1.64 21.38
CA ILE A 202 -18.20 -0.46 21.27
C ILE A 202 -16.77 -0.91 20.95
N ASN A 203 -16.04 -1.45 21.92
CA ASN A 203 -14.76 -2.13 21.73
C ASN A 203 -13.84 -1.33 20.76
N ILE A 204 -13.31 -1.93 19.69
CA ILE A 204 -12.46 -1.27 18.69
C ILE A 204 -13.11 -0.08 17.92
N ARG A 205 -14.43 0.13 18.02
CA ARG A 205 -15.10 1.32 17.45
C ARG A 205 -14.84 2.58 18.29
N SER A 206 -14.50 2.44 19.57
CA SER A 206 -13.97 3.55 20.36
C SER A 206 -12.51 3.81 20.01
N PHE A 207 -12.03 5.02 20.30
CA PHE A 207 -10.61 5.33 20.24
C PHE A 207 -9.81 4.72 21.41
N GLY A 208 -10.42 4.46 22.58
CA GLY A 208 -9.69 3.94 23.74
C GLY A 208 -10.48 4.05 25.04
N GLU A 209 -9.81 3.86 26.18
CA GLU A 209 -10.43 3.93 27.50
C GLU A 209 -10.17 5.25 28.26
N ASP A 210 -9.25 6.09 27.79
CA ASP A 210 -8.96 7.38 28.41
C ASP A 210 -9.91 8.48 27.89
N PRO A 211 -10.72 9.11 28.76
CA PRO A 211 -11.68 10.13 28.33
C PRO A 211 -11.04 11.37 27.67
N ALA A 212 -9.82 11.75 28.05
CA ALA A 212 -9.16 12.94 27.50
C ALA A 212 -8.62 12.67 26.08
N GLU A 213 -7.97 11.51 25.87
CA GLU A 213 -7.48 11.10 24.56
C GLU A 213 -8.65 10.87 23.59
N VAL A 214 -9.72 10.18 24.04
CA VAL A 214 -10.95 10.00 23.25
C VAL A 214 -11.56 11.35 22.88
N SER A 215 -11.70 12.29 23.82
CA SER A 215 -12.18 13.66 23.55
C SER A 215 -11.37 14.36 22.45
N GLN A 216 -10.04 14.26 22.49
CA GLN A 216 -9.17 14.92 21.52
C GLN A 216 -9.34 14.35 20.11
N LEU A 217 -9.40 13.03 19.97
CA LEU A 217 -9.54 12.33 18.69
C LEU A 217 -10.94 12.54 18.09
N VAL A 218 -11.99 12.50 18.91
CA VAL A 218 -13.37 12.85 18.53
C VAL A 218 -13.43 14.27 17.96
N ALA A 219 -12.87 15.24 18.69
CA ALA A 219 -12.87 16.63 18.26
C ALA A 219 -12.06 16.86 16.97
N ALA A 220 -10.94 16.15 16.82
CA ALA A 220 -10.12 16.21 15.61
C ALA A 220 -10.87 15.68 14.38
N PHE A 221 -11.53 14.51 14.49
CA PHE A 221 -12.35 13.96 13.41
C PHE A 221 -13.48 14.93 13.00
N ILE A 222 -14.19 15.51 13.98
CA ILE A 222 -15.26 16.48 13.75
C ILE A 222 -14.74 17.69 12.96
N ARG A 223 -13.60 18.26 13.36
CA ARG A 223 -12.98 19.39 12.64
C ARG A 223 -12.62 19.02 11.21
N GLY A 224 -12.06 17.82 11.00
CA GLY A 224 -11.78 17.29 9.67
C GLY A 224 -13.02 17.25 8.77
N CYS A 225 -14.16 16.78 9.30
CA CYS A 225 -15.43 16.80 8.55
C CYS A 225 -15.86 18.22 8.16
N GLN A 226 -15.79 19.14 9.14
CA GLN A 226 -16.31 20.50 9.02
C GLN A 226 -15.56 21.32 7.97
N GLU A 227 -14.27 21.07 7.76
CA GLU A 227 -13.48 21.72 6.72
C GLU A 227 -14.03 21.47 5.30
N VAL A 228 -14.70 20.35 5.10
CA VAL A 228 -15.32 19.95 3.81
C VAL A 228 -16.80 20.37 3.76
N GLY A 229 -17.37 20.81 4.88
CA GLY A 229 -18.78 21.17 5.00
C GLY A 229 -19.71 19.95 5.03
N ALA A 230 -19.27 18.86 5.65
CA ALA A 230 -20.14 17.71 5.96
C ALA A 230 -20.66 17.78 7.40
N LEU A 231 -21.87 17.29 7.63
CA LEU A 231 -22.47 17.19 8.97
C LEU A 231 -21.95 15.93 9.67
N CYS A 232 -21.38 16.05 10.86
CA CYS A 232 -20.88 14.93 11.65
C CYS A 232 -21.69 14.73 12.95
N THR A 233 -21.68 13.51 13.48
CA THR A 233 -22.52 13.06 14.59
C THR A 233 -21.69 12.38 15.66
N ALA A 234 -21.59 12.99 16.84
CA ALA A 234 -21.00 12.27 17.97
C ALA A 234 -22.02 11.29 18.55
N LYS A 235 -21.59 10.05 18.80
CA LYS A 235 -22.45 8.94 19.23
C LYS A 235 -21.75 7.99 20.21
N HIS A 236 -22.44 7.33 21.13
CA HIS A 236 -23.90 7.27 21.29
C HIS A 236 -24.27 7.87 22.66
N PHE A 237 -24.98 9.00 22.67
CA PHE A 237 -25.23 9.77 23.88
C PHE A 237 -26.25 9.07 24.79
N PRO A 238 -26.00 8.97 26.12
CA PRO A 238 -24.99 9.71 26.91
C PRO A 238 -23.65 8.99 27.11
N GLY A 239 -23.40 7.87 26.42
CA GLY A 239 -22.17 7.08 26.49
C GLY A 239 -22.46 5.61 26.75
N ALA A 240 -22.09 4.75 25.80
CA ALA A 240 -22.33 3.29 25.80
C ALA A 240 -21.07 2.48 26.16
N GLY A 241 -20.02 3.13 26.63
CA GLY A 241 -18.70 2.54 26.84
C GLY A 241 -18.62 1.43 27.89
N ASP A 242 -19.44 1.52 28.94
CA ASP A 242 -19.39 0.64 30.12
C ASP A 242 -20.40 -0.53 30.07
N ILE A 243 -21.09 -0.73 28.95
CA ILE A 243 -22.06 -1.82 28.84
C ILE A 243 -21.37 -3.18 28.63
N ALA A 244 -21.93 -4.23 29.22
CA ALA A 244 -21.49 -5.61 29.03
C ALA A 244 -22.40 -6.42 28.09
N MET A 245 -23.45 -5.81 27.54
CA MET A 245 -24.48 -6.45 26.72
C MET A 245 -24.78 -5.59 25.49
N ASP A 246 -25.14 -6.22 24.37
CA ASP A 246 -25.40 -5.53 23.10
C ASP A 246 -26.84 -4.97 23.05
N PRO A 247 -27.03 -3.63 22.90
CA PRO A 247 -28.35 -3.00 22.77
C PRO A 247 -29.17 -3.49 21.57
N HIS A 248 -28.53 -4.11 20.57
CA HIS A 248 -29.24 -4.73 19.46
C HIS A 248 -29.99 -6.01 19.85
N LEU A 249 -29.73 -6.56 21.05
CA LEU A 249 -30.35 -7.78 21.57
C LEU A 249 -31.30 -7.49 22.74
N GLU A 250 -30.94 -6.57 23.63
CA GLU A 250 -31.73 -6.21 24.81
C GLU A 250 -31.30 -4.86 25.43
N LEU A 251 -32.08 -4.32 26.36
CA LEU A 251 -31.78 -3.03 27.00
C LEU A 251 -30.60 -3.15 27.98
N ALA A 252 -29.43 -2.64 27.59
CA ALA A 252 -28.27 -2.56 28.46
C ALA A 252 -28.37 -1.37 29.45
N THR A 253 -27.65 -1.46 30.57
CA THR A 253 -27.67 -0.45 31.64
C THR A 253 -26.26 0.02 31.98
N VAL A 254 -26.06 1.34 32.07
CA VAL A 254 -24.86 1.94 32.66
C VAL A 254 -25.19 2.36 34.10
N SER A 255 -24.57 1.68 35.07
CA SER A 255 -24.90 1.82 36.49
C SER A 255 -24.04 2.85 37.24
N ALA A 256 -23.18 3.57 36.52
CA ALA A 256 -22.30 4.60 37.09
C ALA A 256 -23.08 5.75 37.74
N ASP A 257 -22.50 6.33 38.79
CA ASP A 257 -23.05 7.54 39.41
C ASP A 257 -22.86 8.79 38.54
N ARG A 258 -23.54 9.89 38.89
CA ARG A 258 -23.46 11.13 38.11
C ARG A 258 -22.04 11.68 38.02
N ALA A 259 -21.23 11.58 39.08
CA ALA A 259 -19.88 12.14 39.07
C ALA A 259 -18.97 11.37 38.10
N ARG A 260 -19.11 10.04 38.03
CA ARG A 260 -18.41 9.20 37.06
C ARG A 260 -18.84 9.53 35.63
N LEU A 261 -20.15 9.62 35.38
CA LEU A 261 -20.71 9.98 34.07
C LEU A 261 -20.17 11.33 33.57
N GLU A 262 -20.03 12.31 34.46
CA GLU A 262 -19.49 13.63 34.13
C GLU A 262 -18.00 13.58 33.75
N GLN A 263 -17.22 12.71 34.38
CA GLN A 263 -15.78 12.60 34.18
C GLN A 263 -15.41 11.74 32.96
N VAL A 264 -16.25 10.77 32.60
CA VAL A 264 -15.93 9.76 31.60
C VAL A 264 -16.90 9.78 30.42
N GLU A 265 -18.14 9.36 30.61
CA GLU A 265 -19.09 9.17 29.50
C GLU A 265 -19.47 10.48 28.81
N LEU A 266 -19.78 11.54 29.57
CA LEU A 266 -20.23 12.83 29.04
C LEU A 266 -19.08 13.72 28.53
N LYS A 267 -17.83 13.41 28.90
CA LYS A 267 -16.68 14.27 28.61
C LYS A 267 -16.40 14.39 27.10
N PRO A 268 -16.32 13.30 26.30
CA PRO A 268 -16.21 13.41 24.84
C PRO A 268 -17.34 14.17 24.17
N PHE A 269 -18.58 14.06 24.68
CA PHE A 269 -19.71 14.81 24.13
C PHE A 269 -19.60 16.31 24.38
N ARG A 270 -19.15 16.74 25.56
CA ARG A 270 -18.84 18.16 25.81
C ARG A 270 -17.78 18.68 24.84
N THR A 271 -16.71 17.93 24.65
CA THR A 271 -15.65 18.30 23.70
C THR A 271 -16.17 18.33 22.25
N ALA A 272 -17.08 17.42 21.89
CA ALA A 272 -17.72 17.43 20.57
C ALA A 272 -18.59 18.69 20.36
N LEU A 273 -19.34 19.11 21.38
CA LEU A 273 -20.10 20.36 21.39
C LEU A 273 -19.18 21.59 21.26
N GLU A 274 -18.08 21.63 22.01
CA GLU A 274 -17.06 22.69 21.92
C GLU A 274 -16.40 22.74 20.53
N ALA A 275 -16.22 21.58 19.89
CA ALA A 275 -15.75 21.48 18.50
C ALA A 275 -16.84 21.85 17.47
N GLY A 276 -18.06 22.16 17.90
CA GLY A 276 -19.15 22.58 17.02
C GLY A 276 -19.83 21.42 16.27
N VAL A 277 -19.86 20.22 16.85
CA VAL A 277 -20.55 19.07 16.22
C VAL A 277 -22.00 19.44 15.86
N GLY A 278 -22.41 19.11 14.64
CA GLY A 278 -23.73 19.51 14.14
C GLY A 278 -24.86 18.56 14.54
N ALA A 279 -24.54 17.34 14.96
CA ALA A 279 -25.52 16.34 15.39
C ALA A 279 -25.04 15.48 16.58
N ILE A 280 -25.98 14.99 17.38
CA ILE A 280 -25.77 13.98 18.44
C ILE A 280 -26.74 12.83 18.21
N MET A 281 -26.24 11.60 18.26
CA MET A 281 -27.07 10.39 18.22
C MET A 281 -27.33 9.87 19.63
N THR A 282 -28.58 9.56 19.97
CA THR A 282 -28.96 8.96 21.26
C THR A 282 -28.68 7.47 21.28
N GLU A 283 -28.36 6.88 22.43
CA GLU A 283 -28.23 5.43 22.63
C GLU A 283 -29.50 4.79 23.25
N HIS A 284 -29.73 3.51 22.99
CA HIS A 284 -30.81 2.71 23.58
C HIS A 284 -30.37 1.99 24.86
N ILE A 285 -29.87 2.76 25.85
CA ILE A 285 -29.42 2.25 27.17
C ILE A 285 -30.21 2.89 28.31
N ALA A 286 -30.34 2.18 29.43
CA ALA A 286 -30.82 2.76 30.68
C ALA A 286 -29.65 3.38 31.47
N VAL A 287 -29.85 4.57 32.03
CA VAL A 287 -28.84 5.27 32.85
C VAL A 287 -29.50 5.83 34.12
N PRO A 288 -29.66 5.01 35.18
CA PRO A 288 -30.45 5.36 36.36
C PRO A 288 -30.04 6.66 37.06
N ALA A 289 -28.75 7.03 37.00
CA ALA A 289 -28.24 8.27 37.57
C ALA A 289 -28.67 9.54 36.81
N LEU A 290 -29.16 9.41 35.57
CA LEU A 290 -29.69 10.51 34.76
C LEU A 290 -31.21 10.43 34.57
N GLU A 291 -31.76 9.21 34.53
CA GLU A 291 -33.19 8.94 34.42
C GLU A 291 -33.61 7.93 35.50
N PRO A 292 -34.29 8.37 36.57
CA PRO A 292 -34.62 7.52 37.70
C PRO A 292 -35.74 6.51 37.40
N ARG A 293 -36.51 6.68 36.30
CA ARG A 293 -37.55 5.72 35.92
C ARG A 293 -36.90 4.41 35.44
N PRO A 294 -37.13 3.27 36.11
CA PRO A 294 -36.48 2.01 35.75
C PRO A 294 -36.84 1.56 34.34
N GLY A 295 -35.83 1.12 33.59
CA GLY A 295 -36.01 0.54 32.26
C GLY A 295 -36.35 1.54 31.15
N LEU A 296 -36.38 2.85 31.42
CA LEU A 296 -36.58 3.84 30.36
C LEU A 296 -35.26 4.10 29.62
N PRO A 297 -35.17 3.83 28.31
CA PRO A 297 -33.95 4.06 27.54
C PRO A 297 -33.69 5.57 27.36
N ALA A 298 -32.42 5.95 27.23
CA ALA A 298 -32.01 7.33 27.05
C ALA A 298 -32.70 8.01 25.86
N THR A 299 -32.93 7.28 24.75
CA THR A 299 -33.72 7.74 23.59
C THR A 299 -35.15 8.20 23.94
N PHE A 300 -35.75 7.68 25.01
CA PHE A 300 -37.10 8.06 25.47
C PHE A 300 -37.10 8.98 26.70
N SER A 301 -35.93 9.38 27.20
CA SER A 301 -35.83 10.18 28.42
C SER A 301 -35.68 11.67 28.10
N HIS A 302 -36.75 12.44 28.38
CA HIS A 302 -36.70 13.91 28.33
C HIS A 302 -35.59 14.50 29.22
N ALA A 303 -35.35 13.89 30.39
CA ALA A 303 -34.30 14.31 31.31
C ALA A 303 -32.90 14.24 30.66
N ILE A 304 -32.67 13.24 29.80
CA ILE A 304 -31.39 13.03 29.13
C ILE A 304 -31.31 13.85 27.82
N THR A 305 -32.28 13.72 26.92
CA THR A 305 -32.19 14.32 25.57
C THR A 305 -32.54 15.80 25.53
N THR A 306 -33.37 16.29 26.47
CA THR A 306 -33.76 17.70 26.52
C THR A 306 -33.12 18.40 27.72
N ASP A 307 -33.42 17.99 28.95
CA ASP A 307 -32.95 18.74 30.12
C ASP A 307 -31.43 18.73 30.25
N LEU A 308 -30.79 17.58 30.05
CA LEU A 308 -29.34 17.48 30.03
C LEU A 308 -28.74 18.00 28.71
N LEU A 309 -29.04 17.35 27.58
CA LEU A 309 -28.34 17.66 26.33
C LEU A 309 -28.71 19.04 25.74
N ARG A 310 -30.00 19.34 25.60
CA ARG A 310 -30.45 20.61 24.99
C ARG A 310 -30.19 21.79 25.93
N HIS A 311 -30.58 21.68 27.20
CA HIS A 311 -30.56 22.81 28.13
C HIS A 311 -29.26 22.93 28.93
N GLN A 312 -28.87 21.90 29.71
CA GLN A 312 -27.68 21.99 30.57
C GLN A 312 -26.38 22.03 29.77
N LEU A 313 -26.26 21.24 28.69
CA LEU A 313 -25.07 21.22 27.83
C LEU A 313 -25.16 22.25 26.68
N GLY A 314 -26.32 22.85 26.44
CA GLY A 314 -26.49 23.94 25.47
C GLY A 314 -26.42 23.53 24.00
N PHE A 315 -26.80 22.30 23.65
CA PHE A 315 -26.70 21.79 22.27
C PHE A 315 -27.80 22.32 21.34
N ASP A 316 -27.48 23.12 20.32
CA ASP A 316 -28.47 23.63 19.34
C ASP A 316 -28.53 22.85 18.00
N GLY A 317 -27.75 21.77 17.88
CA GLY A 317 -27.72 20.93 16.67
C GLY A 317 -28.88 19.94 16.57
N LEU A 318 -28.77 18.99 15.65
CA LEU A 318 -29.75 17.92 15.46
C LEU A 318 -29.57 16.79 16.48
N ILE A 319 -30.63 16.42 17.17
CA ILE A 319 -30.68 15.18 17.95
C ILE A 319 -31.30 14.10 17.06
N ILE A 320 -30.53 13.06 16.73
CA ILE A 320 -31.00 11.91 15.96
C ILE A 320 -31.08 10.68 16.87
N THR A 321 -32.10 9.84 16.72
CA THR A 321 -32.14 8.56 17.43
C THR A 321 -31.10 7.60 16.86
N ASP A 322 -30.61 6.62 17.64
CA ASP A 322 -30.13 5.39 17.00
C ASP A 322 -31.29 4.67 16.30
N ALA A 323 -30.99 3.60 15.58
CA ALA A 323 -31.94 2.91 14.73
C ALA A 323 -33.11 2.33 15.57
N LEU A 324 -34.31 2.91 15.40
CA LEU A 324 -35.50 2.52 16.16
C LEU A 324 -36.00 1.09 15.87
N ASN A 325 -35.36 0.39 14.95
CA ASN A 325 -35.58 -1.03 14.68
C ASN A 325 -34.69 -1.99 15.51
N MET A 326 -33.92 -1.47 16.45
CA MET A 326 -33.16 -2.24 17.43
C MET A 326 -34.06 -2.84 18.52
N ASP A 327 -33.69 -4.03 19.01
CA ASP A 327 -34.51 -4.83 19.91
C ASP A 327 -34.70 -4.19 21.30
N ALA A 328 -33.74 -3.37 21.76
CA ALA A 328 -33.89 -2.55 22.98
C ALA A 328 -35.09 -1.58 22.93
N ILE A 329 -35.58 -1.22 21.73
CA ILE A 329 -36.75 -0.37 21.52
C ILE A 329 -37.97 -1.19 21.12
N THR A 330 -37.84 -2.05 20.11
CA THR A 330 -38.99 -2.77 19.53
C THR A 330 -39.61 -3.77 20.51
N ASN A 331 -38.86 -4.27 21.51
CA ASN A 331 -39.39 -5.11 22.57
C ASN A 331 -40.15 -4.33 23.66
N GLN A 332 -39.96 -3.00 23.76
CA GLN A 332 -40.65 -2.18 24.77
C GLN A 332 -41.98 -1.63 24.29
N THR A 333 -42.10 -1.31 23.00
CA THR A 333 -43.31 -0.69 22.45
C THR A 333 -43.38 -0.87 20.93
N TRP A 334 -44.58 -0.70 20.37
CA TRP A 334 -44.81 -0.76 18.94
C TRP A 334 -44.23 0.47 18.20
N PRO A 335 -43.92 0.37 16.88
CA PRO A 335 -43.13 1.37 16.16
C PRO A 335 -43.64 2.82 16.21
N GLY A 336 -44.96 3.03 16.18
CA GLY A 336 -45.50 4.39 16.17
C GLY A 336 -45.43 5.06 17.54
N GLU A 337 -45.63 4.32 18.63
CA GLU A 337 -45.44 4.88 19.98
C GLU A 337 -43.95 5.10 20.28
N ALA A 338 -43.05 4.25 19.77
CA ALA A 338 -41.61 4.51 19.86
C ALA A 338 -41.22 5.84 19.21
N ALA A 339 -41.72 6.08 17.99
CA ALA A 339 -41.48 7.33 17.26
C ALA A 339 -42.01 8.55 18.02
N VAL A 340 -43.23 8.48 18.58
CA VAL A 340 -43.83 9.56 19.36
C VAL A 340 -43.01 9.83 20.63
N ARG A 341 -42.67 8.79 21.41
CA ARG A 341 -41.91 8.96 22.66
C ARG A 341 -40.51 9.52 22.44
N ALA A 342 -39.79 9.06 21.41
CA ALA A 342 -38.48 9.59 21.08
C ALA A 342 -38.56 11.08 20.69
N PHE A 343 -39.57 11.46 19.91
CA PHE A 343 -39.78 12.85 19.52
C PHE A 343 -40.16 13.74 20.72
N GLU A 344 -41.06 13.27 21.59
CA GLU A 344 -41.44 13.93 22.84
C GLU A 344 -40.23 14.12 23.77
N ALA A 345 -39.34 13.13 23.86
CA ALA A 345 -38.14 13.21 24.68
C ALA A 345 -37.19 14.31 24.21
N GLY A 346 -37.13 14.61 22.90
CA GLY A 346 -36.29 15.69 22.37
C GLY A 346 -35.63 15.42 21.02
N ALA A 347 -35.83 14.23 20.43
CA ALA A 347 -35.26 13.93 19.12
C ALA A 347 -35.82 14.86 18.04
N ASP A 348 -34.96 15.27 17.10
CA ASP A 348 -35.35 16.00 15.90
C ASP A 348 -35.54 15.05 14.71
N VAL A 349 -34.72 13.99 14.62
CA VAL A 349 -34.73 13.00 13.52
C VAL A 349 -34.86 11.59 14.09
N LEU A 350 -35.77 10.81 13.52
CA LEU A 350 -36.10 9.44 13.88
C LEU A 350 -35.49 8.50 12.84
N LEU A 351 -34.41 7.82 13.22
CA LEU A 351 -33.65 6.94 12.35
C LEU A 351 -34.29 5.55 12.27
N MET A 352 -34.51 5.07 11.04
CA MET A 352 -34.86 3.68 10.75
C MET A 352 -36.02 3.12 11.60
N SER A 353 -37.10 3.87 11.74
CA SER A 353 -38.35 3.30 12.30
C SER A 353 -38.75 2.05 11.50
N PRO A 354 -39.08 0.92 12.16
CA PRO A 354 -39.41 -0.34 11.49
C PRO A 354 -40.49 -0.19 10.42
N GLU A 355 -41.52 0.60 10.74
CA GLU A 355 -42.67 0.89 9.88
C GLU A 355 -42.86 2.40 9.79
N PRO A 356 -42.16 3.10 8.88
CA PRO A 356 -42.20 4.56 8.74
C PRO A 356 -43.61 5.10 8.52
N GLU A 357 -44.45 4.37 7.78
CA GLU A 357 -45.86 4.69 7.54
C GLU A 357 -46.67 4.72 8.86
N VAL A 358 -46.41 3.77 9.74
CA VAL A 358 -47.06 3.65 11.05
C VAL A 358 -46.55 4.73 12.01
N ALA A 359 -45.25 5.01 11.99
CA ALA A 359 -44.64 6.12 12.74
C ALA A 359 -45.22 7.48 12.33
N PHE A 360 -45.32 7.73 11.03
CA PHE A 360 -45.92 8.95 10.48
C PHE A 360 -47.35 9.14 10.98
N ALA A 361 -48.19 8.09 10.87
CA ALA A 361 -49.58 8.15 11.31
C ALA A 361 -49.72 8.35 12.83
N ALA A 362 -48.81 7.82 13.64
CA ALA A 362 -48.80 8.02 15.08
C ALA A 362 -48.40 9.47 15.46
N LEU A 363 -47.34 10.00 14.85
CA LEU A 363 -46.91 11.39 15.02
C LEU A 363 -48.02 12.36 14.60
N ARG A 364 -48.67 12.12 13.46
CA ARG A 364 -49.80 12.91 12.99
C ARG A 364 -50.93 12.97 14.02
N ARG A 365 -51.35 11.82 14.55
CA ARG A 365 -52.38 11.75 15.60
C ARG A 365 -51.93 12.44 16.89
N ALA A 366 -50.67 12.28 17.28
CA ALA A 366 -50.13 12.91 18.48
C ALA A 366 -50.15 14.45 18.36
N VAL A 367 -49.80 15.00 17.20
CA VAL A 367 -49.90 16.45 16.94
C VAL A 367 -51.36 16.90 16.87
N GLU A 368 -52.23 16.17 16.18
CA GLU A 368 -53.67 16.48 16.08
C GLU A 368 -54.38 16.48 17.44
N SER A 369 -53.97 15.59 18.34
CA SER A 369 -54.52 15.48 19.70
C SER A 369 -53.95 16.51 20.69
N GLY A 370 -52.88 17.23 20.32
CA GLY A 370 -52.15 18.13 21.22
C GLY A 370 -51.16 17.44 22.17
N ARG A 371 -50.97 16.12 22.09
CA ARG A 371 -49.89 15.39 22.80
C ARG A 371 -48.51 15.95 22.41
N ILE A 372 -48.34 16.28 21.13
CA ILE A 372 -47.20 17.04 20.62
C ILE A 372 -47.71 18.42 20.18
N SER A 373 -47.10 19.49 20.67
CA SER A 373 -47.45 20.85 20.25
C SER A 373 -46.93 21.18 18.85
N GLU A 374 -47.62 22.08 18.14
CA GLU A 374 -47.18 22.55 16.83
C GLU A 374 -45.85 23.33 16.95
N GLU A 375 -45.61 24.00 18.07
CA GLU A 375 -44.36 24.67 18.40
C GLU A 375 -43.20 23.68 18.47
N ARG A 376 -43.35 22.58 19.22
CA ARG A 376 -42.32 21.52 19.33
C ARG A 376 -42.00 20.91 17.97
N LEU A 377 -43.01 20.69 17.13
CA LEU A 377 -42.85 20.24 15.75
C LEU A 377 -42.06 21.26 14.91
N ASN A 378 -42.45 22.54 14.97
CA ASN A 378 -41.80 23.61 14.22
C ASN A 378 -40.33 23.79 14.60
N GLU A 379 -39.99 23.69 15.89
CA GLU A 379 -38.61 23.80 16.36
C GLU A 379 -37.69 22.75 15.74
N SER A 380 -38.10 21.47 15.73
CA SER A 380 -37.31 20.41 15.09
C SER A 380 -37.19 20.59 13.58
N VAL A 381 -38.30 20.91 12.92
CA VAL A 381 -38.30 21.11 11.46
C VAL A 381 -37.42 22.31 11.09
N GLU A 382 -37.42 23.38 11.89
CA GLU A 382 -36.51 24.51 11.71
C GLU A 382 -35.05 24.06 11.80
N ARG A 383 -34.66 23.27 12.80
CA ARG A 383 -33.29 22.72 12.91
C ARG A 383 -32.91 21.87 11.70
N ILE A 384 -33.82 21.02 11.22
CA ILE A 384 -33.60 20.19 10.02
C ILE A 384 -33.41 21.06 8.77
N LEU A 385 -34.25 22.08 8.60
CA LEU A 385 -34.13 23.03 7.49
C LEU A 385 -32.83 23.85 7.60
N ARG A 386 -32.39 24.23 8.80
CA ARG A 386 -31.09 24.88 9.03
C ARG A 386 -29.95 23.98 8.58
N ALA A 387 -29.96 22.70 8.97
CA ALA A 387 -28.94 21.73 8.56
C ALA A 387 -28.88 21.54 7.03
N LYS A 388 -30.04 21.35 6.38
CA LYS A 388 -30.14 21.29 4.90
C LYS A 388 -29.58 22.54 4.22
N THR A 389 -29.83 23.70 4.82
CA THR A 389 -29.36 24.99 4.32
C THR A 389 -27.84 25.08 4.40
N ARG A 390 -27.26 24.76 5.57
CA ARG A 390 -25.81 24.73 5.81
C ARG A 390 -25.08 23.80 4.84
N LEU A 391 -25.66 22.66 4.54
CA LEU A 391 -25.13 21.66 3.61
C LEU A 391 -25.27 22.06 2.13
N GLY A 392 -25.84 23.24 1.84
CA GLY A 392 -26.00 23.78 0.49
C GLY A 392 -27.17 23.21 -0.32
N LEU A 393 -27.98 22.33 0.26
CA LEU A 393 -29.00 21.56 -0.47
C LEU A 393 -30.13 22.43 -1.03
N HIS A 394 -30.36 23.59 -0.43
CA HIS A 394 -31.31 24.60 -0.93
C HIS A 394 -30.87 25.27 -2.24
N ARG A 395 -29.59 25.13 -2.63
CA ARG A 395 -29.01 25.64 -3.88
C ARG A 395 -28.79 24.52 -4.88
N HIS A 396 -28.07 23.48 -4.46
CA HIS A 396 -27.71 22.33 -5.28
C HIS A 396 -27.79 21.06 -4.43
N ALA A 397 -28.73 20.17 -4.75
CA ALA A 397 -28.96 18.92 -4.03
C ALA A 397 -28.39 17.69 -4.75
N GLU A 398 -27.91 17.85 -5.98
CA GLU A 398 -27.37 16.79 -6.83
C GLU A 398 -25.84 16.87 -6.90
N VAL A 399 -25.20 15.73 -7.14
CA VAL A 399 -23.75 15.61 -7.35
C VAL A 399 -23.40 15.38 -8.82
N GLU A 400 -22.19 15.78 -9.22
CA GLU A 400 -21.65 15.53 -10.55
C GLU A 400 -21.12 14.10 -10.66
N ILE A 401 -21.73 13.27 -11.51
CA ILE A 401 -21.37 11.85 -11.62
C ILE A 401 -20.04 11.66 -12.36
N GLU A 402 -19.74 12.49 -13.35
CA GLU A 402 -18.55 12.35 -14.20
C GLU A 402 -17.24 12.59 -13.43
N GLY A 403 -17.24 13.41 -12.37
CA GLY A 403 -16.04 13.70 -11.56
C GLY A 403 -15.77 12.73 -10.40
N VAL A 404 -16.62 11.71 -10.21
CA VAL A 404 -16.53 10.76 -9.10
C VAL A 404 -15.26 9.88 -9.20
N ASP A 405 -14.82 9.56 -10.41
CA ASP A 405 -13.64 8.72 -10.69
C ASP A 405 -12.31 9.35 -10.25
N ALA A 406 -12.21 10.69 -10.31
CA ALA A 406 -11.03 11.43 -9.86
C ALA A 406 -11.00 11.66 -8.34
N LEU A 407 -12.18 11.68 -7.70
CA LEU A 407 -12.35 12.00 -6.28
C LEU A 407 -12.31 10.77 -5.37
N ILE A 408 -12.99 9.69 -5.76
CA ILE A 408 -13.22 8.52 -4.92
C ILE A 408 -12.05 7.53 -5.01
N SER A 409 -11.66 6.97 -3.86
CA SER A 409 -10.55 6.02 -3.76
C SER A 409 -9.26 6.55 -4.41
N ASN A 410 -9.04 7.85 -4.30
CA ASN A 410 -7.84 8.50 -4.77
C ASN A 410 -6.60 7.81 -4.15
N PRO A 411 -5.55 7.49 -4.94
CA PRO A 411 -4.34 6.84 -4.42
C PRO A 411 -3.73 7.53 -3.20
N ALA A 412 -3.76 8.87 -3.14
CA ALA A 412 -3.27 9.62 -1.99
C ALA A 412 -4.10 9.36 -0.72
N PHE A 413 -5.41 9.17 -0.84
CA PHE A 413 -6.28 8.84 0.29
C PHE A 413 -6.02 7.40 0.77
N GLN A 414 -5.82 6.46 -0.15
CA GLN A 414 -5.47 5.08 0.18
C GLN A 414 -4.11 5.01 0.89
N ASP A 415 -3.11 5.78 0.43
CA ASP A 415 -1.80 5.87 1.06
C ASP A 415 -1.89 6.48 2.47
N GLN A 416 -2.68 7.54 2.63
CA GLN A 416 -2.93 8.15 3.94
C GLN A 416 -3.62 7.17 4.90
N ALA A 417 -4.65 6.45 4.45
CA ALA A 417 -5.32 5.43 5.25
C ALA A 417 -4.35 4.30 5.65
N GLN A 418 -3.49 3.86 4.72
CA GLN A 418 -2.45 2.87 5.02
C GLN A 418 -1.45 3.38 6.07
N GLN A 419 -0.99 4.63 5.97
CA GLN A 419 -0.08 5.22 6.96
C GLN A 419 -0.71 5.28 8.36
N MET A 420 -2.02 5.53 8.46
CA MET A 420 -2.74 5.49 9.74
C MET A 420 -2.73 4.08 10.35
N ALA A 421 -2.96 3.05 9.53
CA ALA A 421 -2.87 1.66 9.97
C ALA A 421 -1.43 1.29 10.39
N ASP A 422 -0.43 1.70 9.62
CA ASP A 422 0.99 1.45 9.90
C ASP A 422 1.42 2.05 11.26
N ARG A 423 0.97 3.28 11.58
CA ARG A 423 1.28 3.97 12.85
C ARG A 423 0.60 3.33 14.07
N GLY A 424 -0.57 2.74 13.89
CA GLY A 424 -1.37 2.18 14.98
C GLY A 424 -1.00 0.75 15.39
N VAL A 425 -0.04 0.10 14.71
CA VAL A 425 0.44 -1.23 15.12
C VAL A 425 1.18 -1.14 16.45
N ALA A 426 0.73 -1.92 17.44
CA ALA A 426 1.37 -2.03 18.75
C ALA A 426 2.04 -3.41 18.90
N LEU A 427 3.33 -3.41 19.25
CA LEU A 427 4.09 -4.62 19.61
C LEU A 427 4.13 -4.72 21.13
N LEU A 428 3.42 -5.68 21.72
CA LEU A 428 3.39 -5.82 23.18
C LEU A 428 4.68 -6.40 23.73
N ARG A 429 5.19 -7.46 23.09
CA ARG A 429 6.43 -8.15 23.45
C ARG A 429 7.01 -8.87 22.24
N ASP A 430 8.32 -9.12 22.28
CA ASP A 430 9.07 -9.81 21.22
C ASP A 430 10.21 -10.65 21.82
N GLU A 431 9.86 -11.61 22.66
CA GLU A 431 10.84 -12.51 23.29
C GLU A 431 11.43 -13.51 22.30
N ALA A 432 10.73 -13.80 21.19
CA ALA A 432 11.23 -14.67 20.12
C ALA A 432 12.12 -13.95 19.11
N SER A 433 12.32 -12.62 19.24
CA SER A 433 13.14 -11.79 18.34
C SER A 433 12.74 -11.90 16.86
N LEU A 434 11.43 -11.89 16.59
CA LEU A 434 10.88 -11.99 15.24
C LEU A 434 10.62 -10.61 14.60
N VAL A 435 10.76 -9.52 15.34
CA VAL A 435 10.46 -8.17 14.84
C VAL A 435 11.73 -7.30 14.85
N PRO A 436 12.41 -7.08 13.70
CA PRO A 436 11.99 -7.46 12.34
C PRO A 436 12.52 -8.81 11.83
N LEU A 437 11.74 -9.47 10.96
CA LEU A 437 12.21 -10.53 10.07
C LEU A 437 13.06 -9.95 8.92
N ASP A 438 14.16 -10.62 8.57
CA ASP A 438 15.12 -10.17 7.54
C ASP A 438 14.93 -10.88 6.19
N SER A 439 14.11 -10.29 5.31
CA SER A 439 13.83 -10.85 3.98
C SER A 439 15.07 -11.01 3.07
N THR A 440 16.23 -10.44 3.44
CA THR A 440 17.49 -10.67 2.69
C THR A 440 18.10 -12.05 2.95
N ARG A 441 17.64 -12.78 3.97
CA ARG A 441 18.09 -14.15 4.29
C ARG A 441 17.10 -15.20 3.79
N PRO A 442 17.57 -16.42 3.49
CA PRO A 442 16.68 -17.54 3.21
C PRO A 442 15.77 -17.82 4.42
N GLN A 443 14.46 -17.88 4.21
CA GLN A 443 13.47 -18.11 5.26
C GLN A 443 12.26 -18.91 4.74
N ARG A 444 11.80 -19.85 5.55
CA ARG A 444 10.58 -20.63 5.33
C ARG A 444 9.56 -20.29 6.41
N GLY A 445 8.43 -19.71 6.04
CA GLY A 445 7.38 -19.29 6.96
C GLY A 445 6.22 -20.28 7.03
N PHE A 446 5.55 -20.32 8.17
CA PHE A 446 4.22 -20.92 8.32
C PHE A 446 3.21 -19.86 8.76
N LEU A 447 2.14 -19.67 7.98
CA LEU A 447 1.02 -18.79 8.29
C LEU A 447 -0.20 -19.62 8.73
N LEU A 448 -0.65 -19.42 9.96
CA LEU A 448 -1.93 -19.89 10.46
C LEU A 448 -2.91 -18.70 10.55
N VAL A 449 -3.97 -18.72 9.75
CA VAL A 449 -5.06 -17.74 9.83
C VAL A 449 -6.26 -18.35 10.54
N VAL A 450 -6.75 -17.66 11.57
CA VAL A 450 -7.90 -18.07 12.37
C VAL A 450 -8.93 -16.95 12.41
N SER A 451 -10.11 -17.19 11.83
CA SER A 451 -11.22 -16.25 11.91
C SER A 451 -12.30 -16.74 12.87
N ALA A 452 -12.64 -15.90 13.85
CA ALA A 452 -13.78 -16.11 14.73
C ALA A 452 -15.13 -15.88 14.02
N ASP A 453 -15.10 -15.42 12.78
CA ASP A 453 -16.26 -15.03 11.99
C ASP A 453 -16.28 -15.74 10.63
N ALA A 454 -17.49 -15.85 10.08
CA ALA A 454 -17.71 -16.25 8.70
C ALA A 454 -16.94 -15.34 7.72
N ASP A 455 -15.96 -15.89 7.04
CA ASP A 455 -15.16 -15.21 6.02
C ASP A 455 -14.76 -16.24 4.95
N PRO A 456 -15.10 -16.04 3.65
CA PRO A 456 -14.73 -16.97 2.60
C PRO A 456 -13.21 -17.07 2.38
N PHE A 457 -12.43 -16.05 2.76
CA PHE A 457 -10.99 -16.06 2.52
C PHE A 457 -10.25 -15.18 3.54
N PRO A 458 -10.23 -15.56 4.84
CA PRO A 458 -9.60 -14.75 5.88
C PRO A 458 -8.08 -14.64 5.65
N GLY A 459 -7.51 -13.47 5.95
CA GLY A 459 -6.06 -13.25 5.85
C GLY A 459 -5.52 -13.30 4.42
N ALA A 460 -6.35 -13.00 3.42
CA ALA A 460 -5.97 -12.99 2.01
C ALA A 460 -4.90 -11.93 1.70
N GLU A 461 -5.11 -10.72 2.23
CA GLU A 461 -4.18 -9.61 2.06
C GLU A 461 -2.90 -9.86 2.85
N LEU A 462 -3.04 -10.42 4.05
CA LEU A 462 -1.92 -10.81 4.90
C LEU A 462 -0.98 -11.81 4.18
N GLU A 463 -1.53 -12.86 3.54
CA GLU A 463 -0.70 -13.78 2.75
C GLU A 463 -0.10 -13.10 1.51
N ARG A 464 -0.87 -12.24 0.82
CA ARG A 464 -0.38 -11.53 -0.37
C ARG A 464 0.83 -10.64 -0.06
N GLU A 465 0.83 -9.97 1.09
CA GLU A 465 1.96 -9.16 1.54
C GLU A 465 3.13 -9.99 2.07
N LEU A 466 2.85 -11.15 2.66
CA LEU A 466 3.86 -12.00 3.29
C LEU A 466 4.61 -12.88 2.29
N ALA A 467 3.90 -13.54 1.38
CA ALA A 467 4.45 -14.50 0.43
C ALA A 467 5.67 -13.99 -0.35
N PRO A 468 5.69 -12.77 -0.93
CA PRO A 468 6.86 -12.30 -1.68
C PRO A 468 8.09 -11.99 -0.81
N ARG A 469 7.98 -12.03 0.53
CA ARG A 469 9.08 -11.70 1.45
C ARG A 469 9.84 -12.91 1.97
N VAL A 470 9.39 -14.12 1.66
CA VAL A 470 9.95 -15.39 2.11
C VAL A 470 10.19 -16.31 0.93
N ASP A 471 11.06 -17.31 1.09
CA ASP A 471 11.39 -18.25 0.01
C ASP A 471 10.36 -19.39 -0.09
N SER A 472 9.66 -19.69 1.01
CA SER A 472 8.47 -20.53 0.99
C SER A 472 7.51 -20.16 2.11
N LEU A 473 6.22 -20.33 1.85
CA LEU A 473 5.16 -20.08 2.81
C LEU A 473 4.18 -21.25 2.79
N LEU A 474 4.04 -21.91 3.94
CA LEU A 474 2.91 -22.82 4.18
C LEU A 474 1.77 -22.02 4.78
N THR A 475 0.55 -22.19 4.27
CA THR A 475 -0.61 -21.47 4.79
C THR A 475 -1.73 -22.43 5.16
N VAL A 476 -2.25 -22.27 6.38
CA VAL A 476 -3.46 -22.94 6.87
C VAL A 476 -4.46 -21.88 7.30
N ARG A 477 -5.72 -22.02 6.87
CA ARG A 477 -6.79 -21.07 7.19
C ARG A 477 -7.96 -21.77 7.85
N THR A 478 -8.60 -21.09 8.78
CA THR A 478 -9.84 -21.55 9.42
C THR A 478 -10.84 -20.42 9.61
N ASP A 479 -12.12 -20.74 9.49
CA ASP A 479 -13.26 -19.88 9.76
C ASP A 479 -14.50 -20.70 10.21
N ARG A 480 -15.63 -20.04 10.44
CA ARG A 480 -16.85 -20.70 10.97
C ARG A 480 -17.72 -21.41 9.94
N LEU A 481 -17.49 -21.19 8.66
CA LEU A 481 -18.33 -21.66 7.56
C LEU A 481 -17.56 -22.53 6.56
N PHE A 482 -16.45 -22.04 6.03
CA PHE A 482 -15.79 -22.65 4.87
C PHE A 482 -14.64 -23.57 5.29
N PHE A 483 -13.84 -23.15 6.27
CA PHE A 483 -12.65 -23.88 6.73
C PHE A 483 -12.74 -24.23 8.23
N LYS A 484 -13.46 -25.31 8.57
CA LYS A 484 -13.68 -25.69 9.99
C LYS A 484 -12.38 -26.18 10.67
N PRO A 485 -12.19 -25.90 11.97
CA PRO A 485 -10.95 -26.21 12.68
C PRO A 485 -10.76 -27.68 13.09
N GLU A 486 -11.83 -28.48 13.27
CA GLU A 486 -11.74 -29.82 13.89
C GLU A 486 -11.32 -31.01 13.00
N PRO A 487 -10.59 -30.80 11.89
CA PRO A 487 -9.53 -31.77 11.57
C PRO A 487 -8.18 -31.12 11.23
N VAL A 488 -7.95 -29.85 11.59
CA VAL A 488 -6.74 -29.14 11.15
C VAL A 488 -5.50 -29.68 11.86
N ALA A 489 -4.69 -30.41 11.09
CA ALA A 489 -3.34 -30.78 11.44
C ALA A 489 -2.40 -29.60 11.15
N LEU A 490 -1.54 -29.28 12.11
CA LEU A 490 -0.46 -28.32 11.90
C LEU A 490 0.63 -29.01 11.04
N PRO A 491 1.31 -28.27 10.15
CA PRO A 491 2.37 -28.83 9.34
C PRO A 491 3.55 -29.29 10.21
N ASP A 492 4.35 -30.23 9.67
CA ASP A 492 5.59 -30.68 10.29
C ASP A 492 6.52 -29.47 10.58
N PRO A 493 6.98 -29.27 11.83
CA PRO A 493 7.93 -28.22 12.19
C PRO A 493 9.22 -28.22 11.36
N GLY A 494 9.63 -29.33 10.76
CA GLY A 494 10.81 -29.39 9.87
C GLY A 494 10.66 -28.58 8.57
N LEU A 495 9.43 -28.23 8.19
CA LEU A 495 9.14 -27.54 6.93
C LEU A 495 9.23 -26.00 7.02
N TYR A 496 9.29 -25.44 8.22
CA TYR A 496 9.35 -23.99 8.42
C TYR A 496 10.33 -23.60 9.55
N ASP A 497 10.82 -22.36 9.48
CA ASP A 497 11.80 -21.79 10.41
C ASP A 497 11.11 -20.95 11.50
N TRP A 498 9.96 -20.35 11.18
CA TRP A 498 9.14 -19.58 12.11
C TRP A 498 7.65 -19.64 11.71
N SER A 499 6.76 -19.26 12.63
CA SER A 499 5.32 -19.20 12.39
C SER A 499 4.69 -17.84 12.71
N LEU A 500 3.69 -17.46 11.93
CA LEU A 500 2.83 -16.31 12.13
C LEU A 500 1.40 -16.80 12.33
N ILE A 501 0.81 -16.52 13.48
CA ILE A 501 -0.57 -16.87 13.81
C ILE A 501 -1.38 -15.58 13.81
N ALA A 502 -2.28 -15.43 12.85
CA ALA A 502 -3.15 -14.26 12.72
C ALA A 502 -4.58 -14.61 13.16
N VAL A 503 -5.08 -13.92 14.18
CA VAL A 503 -6.41 -14.14 14.75
C VAL A 503 -7.31 -12.96 14.44
N PHE A 504 -8.41 -13.20 13.74
CA PHE A 504 -9.40 -12.20 13.33
C PHE A 504 -10.68 -12.34 14.15
N VAL A 505 -11.10 -11.24 14.77
CA VAL A 505 -12.42 -11.14 15.42
C VAL A 505 -13.08 -9.82 15.05
N ARG A 506 -14.29 -9.89 14.49
CA ARG A 506 -15.10 -8.71 14.19
C ARG A 506 -15.94 -8.31 15.39
N VAL A 507 -16.07 -7.00 15.57
CA VAL A 507 -17.11 -6.38 16.40
C VAL A 507 -18.27 -6.04 15.47
N ALA A 508 -19.45 -6.59 15.73
CA ALA A 508 -20.61 -6.49 14.84
C ALA A 508 -21.91 -6.52 15.64
N ASP A 509 -22.93 -5.86 15.09
CA ASP A 509 -24.28 -5.82 15.63
C ASP A 509 -24.89 -7.22 15.75
N ARG A 510 -25.64 -7.46 16.84
CA ARG A 510 -26.35 -8.72 17.13
C ARG A 510 -25.44 -9.95 17.28
N LYS A 511 -24.11 -9.77 17.35
CA LYS A 511 -23.16 -10.87 17.60
C LYS A 511 -23.11 -11.28 19.07
N GLY A 512 -23.26 -10.31 19.98
CA GLY A 512 -23.30 -10.51 21.44
C GLY A 512 -22.00 -11.02 22.09
N ASN A 513 -20.92 -11.25 21.34
CA ASN A 513 -19.61 -11.63 21.87
C ASN A 513 -18.46 -11.19 20.95
N VAL A 514 -17.28 -10.97 21.53
CA VAL A 514 -16.04 -10.61 20.81
C VAL A 514 -14.90 -11.58 21.16
N GLY A 515 -15.28 -12.82 21.51
CA GLY A 515 -14.37 -13.89 21.89
C GLY A 515 -14.06 -14.85 20.74
N LEU A 516 -13.02 -15.65 20.94
CA LEU A 516 -12.68 -16.77 20.06
C LEU A 516 -13.32 -18.06 20.59
N PRO A 517 -14.09 -18.81 19.78
CA PRO A 517 -14.59 -20.13 20.15
C PRO A 517 -13.49 -21.08 20.65
N GLN A 518 -13.82 -21.96 21.61
CA GLN A 518 -12.85 -22.81 22.32
C GLN A 518 -12.02 -23.71 21.39
N ASN A 519 -12.63 -24.25 20.34
CA ASN A 519 -11.97 -25.07 19.33
C ASN A 519 -10.91 -24.28 18.53
N LEU A 520 -11.22 -23.04 18.16
CA LEU A 520 -10.29 -22.15 17.47
C LEU A 520 -9.18 -21.67 18.43
N ALA A 521 -9.50 -21.37 19.69
CA ALA A 521 -8.51 -21.03 20.71
C ALA A 521 -7.52 -22.17 20.95
N ALA A 522 -8.01 -23.41 21.05
CA ALA A 522 -7.15 -24.59 21.20
C ALA A 522 -6.22 -24.80 20.00
N LEU A 523 -6.66 -24.47 18.77
CA LEU A 523 -5.80 -24.52 17.58
C LEU A 523 -4.67 -23.48 17.64
N VAL A 524 -4.98 -22.25 18.06
CA VAL A 524 -3.98 -21.20 18.26
C VAL A 524 -2.99 -21.58 19.37
N GLU A 525 -3.48 -22.10 20.50
CA GLU A 525 -2.64 -22.56 21.61
C GLU A 525 -1.65 -23.64 21.15
N ARG A 526 -2.11 -24.64 20.39
CA ARG A 526 -1.25 -25.69 19.81
C ARG A 526 -0.17 -25.13 18.88
N ALA A 527 -0.48 -24.11 18.08
CA ALA A 527 0.48 -23.48 17.18
C ALA A 527 1.55 -22.67 17.92
N LEU A 528 1.16 -21.97 19.00
CA LEU A 528 2.07 -21.14 19.81
C LEU A 528 3.07 -21.95 20.64
N VAL A 529 2.73 -23.19 21.01
CA VAL A 529 3.61 -24.09 21.80
C VAL A 529 4.40 -25.06 20.93
N ALA A 530 4.29 -24.96 19.60
CA ALA A 530 5.17 -25.70 18.70
C ALA A 530 6.64 -25.30 18.94
N ASP A 531 7.58 -26.22 18.69
CA ASP A 531 9.02 -26.00 18.91
C ASP A 531 9.65 -25.11 17.80
N LYS A 532 9.05 -23.95 17.58
CA LYS A 532 9.44 -22.95 16.58
C LYS A 532 9.14 -21.54 17.09
N PRO A 533 9.98 -20.54 16.76
CA PRO A 533 9.63 -19.14 16.98
C PRO A 533 8.27 -18.79 16.36
N SER A 534 7.39 -18.16 17.15
CA SER A 534 6.02 -17.84 16.73
C SER A 534 5.65 -16.40 17.06
N ALA A 535 5.05 -15.69 16.11
CA ALA A 535 4.42 -14.38 16.34
C ALA A 535 2.89 -14.52 16.30
N LEU A 536 2.21 -13.99 17.32
CA LEU A 536 0.76 -13.83 17.35
C LEU A 536 0.40 -12.42 16.88
N VAL A 537 -0.50 -12.30 15.92
CA VAL A 537 -1.09 -11.03 15.48
C VAL A 537 -2.58 -11.04 15.76
N ILE A 538 -3.02 -10.16 16.64
CA ILE A 538 -4.44 -9.98 16.98
C ILE A 538 -5.03 -8.87 16.10
N MET A 539 -6.02 -9.24 15.29
CA MET A 539 -6.77 -8.39 14.38
C MET A 539 -8.20 -8.23 14.90
N GLY A 540 -8.53 -7.02 15.36
CA GLY A 540 -9.78 -6.72 16.05
C GLY A 540 -9.55 -6.48 17.54
N SER A 541 -10.34 -7.13 18.41
CA SER A 541 -10.34 -6.88 19.85
C SER A 541 -9.00 -7.22 20.52
N PRO A 542 -8.33 -6.25 21.18
CA PRO A 542 -7.05 -6.51 21.86
C PRO A 542 -7.19 -7.41 23.10
N TYR A 543 -8.39 -7.52 23.66
CA TYR A 543 -8.67 -8.33 24.85
C TYR A 543 -8.48 -9.84 24.61
N LEU A 544 -8.41 -10.29 23.35
CA LEU A 544 -8.02 -11.66 23.02
C LEU A 544 -6.61 -12.02 23.51
N ALA A 545 -5.76 -11.05 23.80
CA ALA A 545 -4.42 -11.31 24.33
C ALA A 545 -4.46 -12.04 25.69
N GLU A 546 -5.52 -11.86 26.49
CA GLU A 546 -5.76 -12.59 27.76
C GLU A 546 -5.78 -14.10 27.57
N ARG A 547 -6.22 -14.57 26.38
CA ARG A 547 -6.31 -16.00 26.09
C ARG A 547 -4.96 -16.63 25.76
N PHE A 548 -3.95 -15.83 25.42
CA PHE A 548 -2.68 -16.32 24.89
C PHE A 548 -1.46 -15.77 25.66
N PRO A 549 -1.39 -15.95 27.00
CA PRO A 549 -0.26 -15.47 27.81
C PRO A 549 1.08 -16.09 27.41
N GLN A 550 1.08 -17.24 26.72
CA GLN A 550 2.26 -17.95 26.20
C GLN A 550 2.85 -17.36 24.91
N ALA A 551 2.17 -16.44 24.23
CA ALA A 551 2.64 -15.89 22.95
C ALA A 551 3.88 -14.99 23.12
N LYS A 552 5.08 -15.53 22.87
CA LYS A 552 6.37 -14.85 23.06
C LYS A 552 6.57 -13.56 22.24
N THR A 553 6.00 -13.52 21.04
CA THR A 553 5.91 -12.30 20.22
C THR A 553 4.44 -12.02 19.96
N LEU A 554 3.96 -10.82 20.31
CA LEU A 554 2.54 -10.44 20.21
C LEU A 554 2.39 -9.02 19.64
N LEU A 555 1.67 -8.91 18.53
CA LEU A 555 1.28 -7.65 17.90
C LEU A 555 -0.24 -7.49 17.89
N CYS A 556 -0.71 -6.25 18.01
CA CYS A 556 -2.11 -5.87 17.83
C CYS A 556 -2.23 -4.80 16.76
N THR A 557 -3.18 -4.97 15.84
CA THR A 557 -3.54 -3.95 14.84
C THR A 557 -4.84 -3.22 15.16
N PHE A 558 -5.59 -3.72 16.15
CA PHE A 558 -6.88 -3.18 16.61
C PHE A 558 -7.96 -3.14 15.52
N SER A 559 -7.77 -3.86 14.41
CA SER A 559 -8.64 -3.75 13.24
C SER A 559 -8.54 -4.99 12.35
N THR A 560 -9.67 -5.39 11.75
CA THR A 560 -9.76 -6.48 10.76
C THR A 560 -9.79 -5.97 9.32
N ALA A 561 -9.38 -4.72 9.07
CA ALA A 561 -9.35 -4.16 7.71
C ALA A 561 -8.14 -4.69 6.92
N GLU A 562 -8.27 -4.84 5.61
CA GLU A 562 -7.18 -5.28 4.72
C GLU A 562 -5.92 -4.41 4.87
N ILE A 563 -6.09 -3.08 5.04
CA ILE A 563 -4.97 -2.16 5.28
C ILE A 563 -4.22 -2.46 6.59
N SER A 564 -4.91 -3.00 7.59
CA SER A 564 -4.34 -3.43 8.87
C SER A 564 -3.61 -4.77 8.74
N GLU A 565 -4.08 -5.67 7.86
CA GLU A 565 -3.34 -6.88 7.47
C GLU A 565 -1.98 -6.51 6.86
N ARG A 566 -1.96 -5.56 5.92
CA ARG A 566 -0.70 -5.06 5.34
C ARG A 566 0.19 -4.43 6.39
N ALA A 567 -0.37 -3.60 7.27
CA ALA A 567 0.37 -2.94 8.34
C ALA A 567 1.08 -3.94 9.27
N ALA A 568 0.43 -5.07 9.60
CA ALA A 568 1.06 -6.12 10.41
C ALA A 568 2.30 -6.72 9.74
N ILE A 569 2.22 -7.04 8.45
CA ILE A 569 3.37 -7.61 7.72
C ILE A 569 4.47 -6.57 7.54
N ARG A 570 4.12 -5.31 7.21
CA ARG A 570 5.08 -4.20 7.14
C ARG A 570 5.83 -4.01 8.46
N ALA A 571 5.13 -4.04 9.58
CA ALA A 571 5.72 -3.96 10.91
C ALA A 571 6.62 -5.17 11.22
N LEU A 572 6.15 -6.39 10.91
CA LEU A 572 6.88 -7.64 11.16
C LEU A 572 8.22 -7.70 10.42
N PHE A 573 8.32 -7.13 9.21
CA PHE A 573 9.58 -7.05 8.45
C PHE A 573 10.35 -5.74 8.69
N GLY A 574 9.87 -4.87 9.58
CA GLY A 574 10.52 -3.60 9.88
C GLY A 574 10.42 -2.56 8.76
N GLN A 575 9.52 -2.72 7.78
CA GLN A 575 9.27 -1.70 6.77
C GLN A 575 8.74 -0.40 7.38
N THR A 576 7.95 -0.53 8.45
CA THR A 576 7.36 0.60 9.17
C THR A 576 7.88 0.65 10.59
N LYS A 577 7.98 1.87 11.14
CA LYS A 577 8.30 2.08 12.55
C LYS A 577 7.13 1.57 13.38
N ILE A 578 7.42 0.77 14.41
CA ILE A 578 6.42 0.38 15.40
C ILE A 578 6.48 1.36 16.55
N ALA A 579 5.40 2.12 16.72
CA ALA A 579 5.26 3.13 17.76
C ALA A 579 3.89 3.14 18.44
N GLY A 580 2.93 2.33 17.95
CA GLY A 580 1.62 2.21 18.57
C GLY A 580 1.71 1.73 20.01
N ARG A 581 0.73 2.13 20.82
CA ARG A 581 0.55 1.74 22.21
C ARG A 581 -0.85 1.19 22.40
N PHE A 582 -1.06 0.37 23.42
CA PHE A 582 -2.41 -0.07 23.76
C PHE A 582 -3.21 1.13 24.31
N PRO A 583 -4.30 1.56 23.65
CA PRO A 583 -5.13 2.67 24.13
C PRO A 583 -6.13 2.22 25.20
N VAL A 584 -6.05 0.96 25.61
CA VAL A 584 -6.87 0.29 26.62
C VAL A 584 -5.99 -0.59 27.50
N THR A 585 -6.44 -0.84 28.72
CA THR A 585 -5.89 -1.83 29.64
C THR A 585 -6.46 -3.19 29.27
N VAL A 586 -5.59 -4.18 29.07
CA VAL A 586 -5.96 -5.59 28.91
C VAL A 586 -5.70 -6.31 30.23
N PRO A 587 -6.76 -6.64 31.00
CA PRO A 587 -6.66 -7.25 32.32
C PRO A 587 -5.60 -8.36 32.43
N GLY A 588 -4.64 -8.20 33.35
CA GLY A 588 -3.59 -9.19 33.62
C GLY A 588 -2.55 -9.38 32.51
N VAL A 589 -2.62 -8.61 31.42
CA VAL A 589 -1.71 -8.74 30.26
C VAL A 589 -0.96 -7.45 29.97
N ALA A 590 -1.65 -6.32 29.90
CA ALA A 590 -1.06 -5.04 29.48
C ALA A 590 -1.81 -3.87 30.10
N GLU A 591 -1.08 -2.94 30.72
CA GLU A 591 -1.63 -1.65 31.12
C GLU A 591 -1.82 -0.74 29.89
N ARG A 592 -2.73 0.23 29.99
CA ARG A 592 -2.84 1.31 29.00
C ARG A 592 -1.48 1.97 28.78
N GLY A 593 -1.15 2.23 27.52
CA GLY A 593 0.13 2.80 27.13
C GLY A 593 1.25 1.77 26.97
N ALA A 594 1.00 0.47 27.20
CA ALA A 594 1.97 -0.59 26.93
C ALA A 594 2.28 -0.71 25.42
N GLY A 595 3.52 -1.08 25.10
CA GLY A 595 3.99 -1.33 23.74
C GLY A 595 5.47 -0.97 23.55
N LEU A 596 6.19 -1.84 22.85
CA LEU A 596 7.59 -1.66 22.48
C LEU A 596 7.70 -0.73 21.27
N THR A 597 8.79 0.04 21.22
CA THR A 597 9.18 0.78 20.02
C THR A 597 10.17 -0.04 19.19
N ARG A 598 10.01 -0.02 17.87
CA ARG A 598 11.01 -0.51 16.92
C ARG A 598 11.21 0.52 15.79
N PRO A 599 12.45 0.89 15.44
CA PRO A 599 12.70 1.73 14.27
C PRO A 599 12.35 0.95 12.99
N ALA A 600 12.04 1.68 11.92
CA ALA A 600 11.99 1.09 10.59
C ALA A 600 13.41 0.71 10.14
N VAL A 601 13.52 -0.34 9.34
CA VAL A 601 14.71 -0.82 8.65
C VAL A 601 14.42 -0.70 7.16
N PRO A 602 14.75 0.42 6.48
CA PRO A 602 14.30 0.69 5.11
C PRO A 602 14.71 -0.35 4.06
N MET A 603 15.79 -1.11 4.32
CA MET A 603 16.40 -2.02 3.33
C MET A 603 16.87 -1.31 2.05
N GLU A 604 17.27 -0.04 2.20
CA GLU A 604 17.89 0.79 1.18
C GLU A 604 19.37 0.99 1.48
N LEU A 605 20.16 1.29 0.46
CA LEU A 605 21.58 1.60 0.63
C LEU A 605 21.75 2.91 1.41
N ALA A 606 22.26 2.82 2.63
CA ALA A 606 22.74 3.99 3.35
C ALA A 606 24.03 4.51 2.70
N GLY A 607 24.19 5.84 2.61
CA GLY A 607 25.44 6.47 2.15
C GLY A 607 26.63 6.19 3.07
N PRO A 608 27.87 6.44 2.60
CA PRO A 608 29.09 6.14 3.34
C PRO A 608 29.21 7.00 4.61
N ALA A 609 29.63 6.39 5.72
CA ALA A 609 30.00 7.13 6.92
C ALA A 609 31.45 7.66 6.81
N PRO A 610 31.82 8.75 7.49
CA PRO A 610 33.20 9.26 7.48
C PRO A 610 34.25 8.22 7.91
N SER A 611 33.89 7.33 8.83
CA SER A 611 34.76 6.22 9.27
C SER A 611 35.04 5.19 8.18
N ASP A 612 34.09 4.98 7.26
CA ASP A 612 34.22 4.01 6.17
C ASP A 612 35.33 4.48 5.21
N LEU A 613 35.35 5.79 4.89
CA LEU A 613 36.27 6.39 3.92
C LEU A 613 37.75 6.34 4.34
N ALA A 614 38.07 6.38 5.63
CA ALA A 614 39.45 6.38 6.10
C ALA A 614 40.18 5.06 5.74
N SER A 615 39.48 3.92 5.81
CA SER A 615 40.04 2.61 5.44
C SER A 615 40.31 2.45 3.94
N PHE A 616 39.64 3.25 3.11
CA PHE A 616 39.75 3.23 1.65
C PHE A 616 40.84 4.15 1.09
N GLN A 617 41.58 4.88 1.93
CA GLN A 617 42.64 5.78 1.48
C GLN A 617 43.65 5.10 0.51
N PRO A 618 44.16 3.87 0.78
CA PRO A 618 45.04 3.17 -0.17
C PRO A 618 44.36 2.84 -1.52
N VAL A 619 43.04 2.60 -1.51
CA VAL A 619 42.24 2.36 -2.72
C VAL A 619 42.14 3.65 -3.54
N PHE A 620 41.93 4.80 -2.89
CA PHE A 620 41.88 6.09 -3.57
C PHE A 620 43.23 6.51 -4.13
N GLU A 621 44.33 6.22 -3.43
CA GLU A 621 45.69 6.42 -3.94
C GLU A 621 45.97 5.58 -5.19
N LEU A 622 45.55 4.30 -5.20
CA LEU A 622 45.63 3.45 -6.38
C LEU A 622 44.86 4.02 -7.58
N LEU A 623 43.65 4.56 -7.35
CA LEU A 623 42.85 5.19 -8.42
C LEU A 623 43.49 6.48 -8.92
N ASN A 624 44.03 7.32 -8.03
CA ASN A 624 44.75 8.54 -8.42
C ASN A 624 46.01 8.23 -9.23
N ALA A 625 46.79 7.21 -8.81
CA ALA A 625 47.94 6.73 -9.57
C ALA A 625 47.51 6.24 -10.97
N ALA A 626 46.38 5.53 -11.07
CA ALA A 626 45.84 5.10 -12.35
C ALA A 626 45.47 6.28 -13.29
N VAL A 627 45.00 7.41 -12.75
CA VAL A 627 44.79 8.63 -13.55
C VAL A 627 46.12 9.21 -14.02
N THR A 628 47.10 9.34 -13.12
CA THR A 628 48.45 9.84 -13.46
C THR A 628 49.15 8.98 -14.51
N ASP A 629 49.00 7.66 -14.43
CA ASP A 629 49.60 6.70 -15.37
C ASP A 629 48.85 6.60 -16.70
N GLY A 630 47.77 7.37 -16.88
CA GLY A 630 46.96 7.39 -18.09
C GLY A 630 46.20 6.09 -18.33
N VAL A 631 45.75 5.41 -17.27
CA VAL A 631 44.87 4.24 -17.37
C VAL A 631 43.45 4.67 -17.78
N THR A 632 43.00 5.81 -17.25
CA THR A 632 41.71 6.46 -17.54
C THR A 632 41.82 7.94 -17.17
N PRO A 633 41.10 8.87 -17.83
CA PRO A 633 41.09 10.26 -17.39
C PRO A 633 40.41 10.45 -16.03
N GLY A 634 39.46 9.57 -15.69
CA GLY A 634 38.75 9.57 -14.42
C GLY A 634 37.72 8.43 -14.33
N GLY A 635 36.90 8.45 -13.29
CA GLY A 635 35.91 7.42 -13.03
C GLY A 635 35.15 7.60 -11.71
N VAL A 636 34.24 6.68 -11.43
CA VAL A 636 33.55 6.56 -10.15
C VAL A 636 33.68 5.14 -9.63
N LEU A 637 34.18 5.00 -8.39
CA LEU A 637 34.18 3.75 -7.64
C LEU A 637 32.96 3.74 -6.71
N ALA A 638 32.18 2.66 -6.73
CA ALA A 638 31.16 2.38 -5.72
C ALA A 638 31.41 1.01 -5.08
N VAL A 639 31.40 0.95 -3.75
CA VAL A 639 31.60 -0.29 -2.98
C VAL A 639 30.48 -0.42 -1.97
N GLY A 640 29.76 -1.54 -2.03
CA GLY A 640 28.73 -1.88 -1.07
C GLY A 640 29.17 -3.05 -0.20
N HIS A 641 28.99 -2.94 1.11
CA HIS A 641 29.31 -4.01 2.06
C HIS A 641 28.24 -4.05 3.16
N GLN A 642 27.69 -5.24 3.41
CA GLN A 642 26.67 -5.47 4.46
C GLN A 642 25.45 -4.53 4.38
N GLY A 643 24.98 -4.22 3.17
CA GLY A 643 23.80 -3.37 2.97
C GLY A 643 24.06 -1.86 3.08
N ARG A 644 25.33 -1.44 3.12
CA ARG A 644 25.76 -0.03 3.15
C ARG A 644 26.64 0.28 1.95
N LEU A 645 26.53 1.47 1.40
CA LEU A 645 27.47 1.99 0.42
C LEU A 645 28.68 2.55 1.17
N VAL A 646 29.73 1.75 1.34
CA VAL A 646 30.93 2.11 2.13
C VAL A 646 31.90 3.02 1.37
N ALA A 647 31.80 3.05 0.04
CA ALA A 647 32.48 4.05 -0.78
C ALA A 647 31.61 4.45 -1.99
N LEU A 648 31.56 5.75 -2.27
CA LEU A 648 31.09 6.32 -3.54
C LEU A 648 32.06 7.47 -3.88
N HIS A 649 33.08 7.16 -4.65
CA HIS A 649 34.24 8.01 -4.83
C HIS A 649 34.44 8.37 -6.31
N PRO A 650 34.14 9.61 -6.72
CA PRO A 650 34.59 10.11 -8.01
C PRO A 650 36.10 10.40 -7.96
N PHE A 651 36.79 10.15 -9.06
CA PHE A 651 38.22 10.42 -9.19
C PHE A 651 38.56 10.90 -10.61
N GLY A 652 39.58 11.74 -10.74
CA GLY A 652 40.03 12.28 -12.02
C GLY A 652 39.00 13.19 -12.71
N ARG A 653 39.13 13.32 -14.03
CA ARG A 653 38.36 14.25 -14.88
C ARG A 653 37.62 13.50 -15.99
N LEU A 654 36.62 14.13 -16.59
CA LEU A 654 35.84 13.52 -17.67
C LEU A 654 36.69 13.25 -18.94
N ARG A 655 37.76 14.01 -19.14
CA ARG A 655 38.73 13.85 -20.24
C ARG A 655 40.13 14.24 -19.76
N TYR A 656 41.16 13.92 -20.54
CA TYR A 656 42.52 14.41 -20.26
C TYR A 656 42.61 15.92 -20.51
N GLY A 657 43.48 16.60 -19.75
CA GLY A 657 43.70 18.05 -19.83
C GLY A 657 43.34 18.80 -18.54
N GLU A 658 44.06 19.89 -18.26
CA GLU A 658 43.88 20.67 -17.02
C GLU A 658 42.59 21.49 -17.00
N ASP A 659 41.96 21.73 -18.16
CA ASP A 659 40.69 22.43 -18.34
C ASP A 659 39.47 21.50 -18.29
N ALA A 660 39.68 20.18 -18.25
CA ALA A 660 38.62 19.19 -18.29
C ALA A 660 37.77 19.20 -17.01
N PRO A 661 36.42 19.12 -17.08
CA PRO A 661 35.58 19.03 -15.89
C PRO A 661 35.92 17.84 -15.00
N TRP A 662 35.77 18.01 -13.70
CA TRP A 662 35.92 16.93 -12.72
C TRP A 662 34.81 15.90 -12.86
N VAL A 663 35.14 14.66 -12.49
CA VAL A 663 34.11 13.62 -12.35
C VAL A 663 33.27 13.92 -11.10
N GLU A 664 31.95 13.85 -11.24
CA GLU A 664 30.99 13.95 -10.14
C GLU A 664 30.42 12.55 -9.79
N PRO A 665 29.93 12.31 -8.56
CA PRO A 665 29.37 11.01 -8.16
C PRO A 665 28.22 10.51 -9.05
N ASP A 666 27.49 11.43 -9.67
CA ASP A 666 26.34 11.18 -10.54
C ASP A 666 26.67 11.31 -12.04
N THR A 667 27.96 11.24 -12.39
CA THR A 667 28.43 11.14 -13.79
C THR A 667 27.91 9.85 -14.42
N LEU A 668 27.35 9.97 -15.62
CA LEU A 668 26.89 8.83 -16.42
C LEU A 668 28.00 8.28 -17.31
N TYR A 669 28.08 6.96 -17.42
CA TYR A 669 29.02 6.26 -18.28
C TYR A 669 28.29 5.35 -19.26
N ASP A 670 28.85 5.22 -20.47
CA ASP A 670 28.50 4.12 -21.37
C ASP A 670 28.98 2.81 -20.73
N LEU A 671 28.03 1.95 -20.39
CA LEU A 671 28.32 0.71 -19.67
C LEU A 671 28.90 -0.39 -20.55
N ALA A 672 28.88 -0.22 -21.87
CA ALA A 672 29.28 -1.23 -22.85
C ALA A 672 28.71 -2.61 -22.48
N SER A 673 29.56 -3.62 -22.35
CA SER A 673 29.16 -5.01 -22.11
C SER A 673 28.51 -5.28 -20.75
N LEU A 674 28.54 -4.35 -19.77
CA LEU A 674 27.70 -4.52 -18.58
C LEU A 674 26.20 -4.50 -18.92
N THR A 675 25.81 -3.96 -20.09
CA THR A 675 24.45 -4.06 -20.65
C THR A 675 23.95 -5.51 -20.67
N LYS A 676 24.82 -6.48 -20.98
CA LYS A 676 24.46 -7.90 -21.03
C LYS A 676 23.92 -8.41 -19.70
N VAL A 677 24.57 -8.03 -18.61
CA VAL A 677 24.27 -8.57 -17.28
C VAL A 677 23.25 -7.74 -16.53
N VAL A 678 23.31 -6.40 -16.64
CA VAL A 678 22.37 -5.50 -15.97
C VAL A 678 21.01 -5.52 -16.66
N ALA A 679 20.98 -5.51 -18.00
CA ALA A 679 19.76 -5.46 -18.78
C ALA A 679 19.34 -6.84 -19.30
N THR A 680 20.07 -7.42 -20.26
CA THR A 680 19.59 -8.62 -20.98
C THR A 680 19.42 -9.85 -20.09
N THR A 681 20.39 -10.11 -19.21
CA THR A 681 20.34 -11.26 -18.29
C THR A 681 19.22 -11.08 -17.28
N THR A 682 19.05 -9.88 -16.71
CA THR A 682 17.93 -9.58 -15.80
C THR A 682 16.57 -9.72 -16.49
N ALA A 683 16.44 -9.28 -17.75
CA ALA A 683 15.22 -9.51 -18.53
C ALA A 683 14.96 -11.00 -18.75
N ALA A 684 16.01 -11.79 -19.03
CA ALA A 684 15.91 -13.25 -19.13
C ALA A 684 15.44 -13.89 -17.82
N MET A 685 15.95 -13.44 -16.66
CA MET A 685 15.50 -13.90 -15.35
C MET A 685 14.01 -13.62 -15.12
N ARG A 686 13.53 -12.42 -15.45
CA ARG A 686 12.11 -12.05 -15.30
C ARG A 686 11.20 -12.86 -16.22
N LEU A 687 11.62 -13.13 -17.45
CA LEU A 687 10.83 -13.96 -18.38
C LEU A 687 10.88 -15.45 -18.01
N TYR A 688 11.98 -15.92 -17.44
CA TYR A 688 12.10 -17.26 -16.87
C TYR A 688 11.11 -17.46 -15.72
N GLU A 689 11.04 -16.52 -14.77
CA GLU A 689 10.07 -16.55 -13.65
C GLU A 689 8.61 -16.54 -14.13
N ARG A 690 8.32 -15.88 -15.25
CA ARG A 690 7.00 -15.87 -15.88
C ARG A 690 6.68 -17.14 -16.67
N GLY A 691 7.62 -18.09 -16.77
CA GLY A 691 7.47 -19.31 -17.58
C GLY A 691 7.51 -19.06 -19.09
N LEU A 692 7.94 -17.87 -19.54
CA LEU A 692 7.99 -17.48 -20.95
C LEU A 692 9.34 -17.77 -21.62
N LEU A 693 10.37 -18.07 -20.83
CA LEU A 693 11.73 -18.35 -21.31
C LEU A 693 12.34 -19.59 -20.64
N PRO A 694 11.87 -20.82 -20.95
CA PRO A 694 12.51 -22.03 -20.46
C PRO A 694 13.96 -22.11 -20.93
N LEU A 695 14.91 -22.34 -20.02
CA LEU A 695 16.35 -22.26 -20.33
C LEU A 695 16.79 -23.29 -21.38
N ASP A 696 16.17 -24.46 -21.39
CA ASP A 696 16.52 -25.54 -22.32
C ASP A 696 15.62 -25.56 -23.58
N ALA A 697 14.78 -24.54 -23.76
CA ALA A 697 14.02 -24.37 -25.00
C ALA A 697 14.97 -24.06 -26.18
N PRO A 698 14.76 -24.67 -27.35
CA PRO A 698 15.48 -24.33 -28.57
C PRO A 698 15.24 -22.86 -28.97
N VAL A 699 16.31 -22.14 -29.31
CA VAL A 699 16.23 -20.74 -29.80
C VAL A 699 15.35 -20.64 -31.05
N VAL A 700 15.35 -21.69 -31.88
CA VAL A 700 14.60 -21.77 -33.13
C VAL A 700 13.07 -21.76 -32.96
N ASP A 701 12.58 -21.96 -31.74
CA ASP A 701 11.16 -21.86 -31.44
C ASP A 701 10.69 -20.40 -31.35
N TYR A 702 11.61 -19.51 -30.97
CA TYR A 702 11.40 -18.06 -30.98
C TYR A 702 11.88 -17.42 -32.29
N LEU A 703 12.98 -17.94 -32.85
CA LEU A 703 13.64 -17.45 -34.06
C LEU A 703 13.61 -18.51 -35.19
N PRO A 704 12.45 -18.75 -35.84
CA PRO A 704 12.33 -19.73 -36.91
C PRO A 704 13.23 -19.45 -38.13
N GLU A 705 13.76 -18.24 -38.27
CA GLU A 705 14.73 -17.84 -39.30
C GLU A 705 15.98 -18.73 -39.31
N LEU A 706 16.42 -19.18 -38.13
CA LEU A 706 17.57 -20.07 -37.98
C LEU A 706 17.35 -21.47 -38.60
N LYS A 707 16.08 -21.89 -38.80
CA LYS A 707 15.76 -23.17 -39.48
C LYS A 707 16.06 -23.16 -40.97
N ARG A 708 16.24 -21.97 -41.56
CA ARG A 708 16.52 -21.78 -43.00
C ARG A 708 17.95 -21.31 -43.26
N ALA A 709 18.74 -21.17 -42.20
CA ALA A 709 20.11 -20.71 -42.26
C ALA A 709 21.10 -21.84 -42.60
N PRO A 710 22.35 -21.52 -42.99
CA PRO A 710 23.45 -22.49 -42.97
C PRO A 710 23.57 -23.13 -41.58
N ASP A 711 23.95 -24.41 -41.52
CA ASP A 711 24.03 -25.22 -40.30
C ASP A 711 22.70 -25.35 -39.54
N ALA A 712 21.55 -25.31 -40.23
CA ALA A 712 20.21 -25.35 -39.62
C ALA A 712 20.03 -26.48 -38.60
N GLU A 713 20.53 -27.69 -38.88
CA GLU A 713 20.45 -28.83 -37.95
C GLU A 713 21.25 -28.60 -36.66
N ALA A 714 22.41 -27.95 -36.75
CA ALA A 714 23.22 -27.60 -35.59
C ALA A 714 22.62 -26.41 -34.83
N LYS A 715 22.15 -25.38 -35.54
CA LYS A 715 21.46 -24.22 -34.96
C LYS A 715 20.15 -24.58 -34.26
N ALA A 716 19.45 -25.61 -34.73
CA ALA A 716 18.27 -26.16 -34.07
C ALA A 716 18.56 -26.72 -32.66
N ARG A 717 19.83 -27.02 -32.33
CA ARG A 717 20.25 -27.50 -31.00
C ARG A 717 20.68 -26.38 -30.06
N ILE A 718 20.75 -25.14 -30.53
CA ILE A 718 21.06 -23.99 -29.68
C ILE A 718 19.85 -23.74 -28.78
N THR A 719 20.09 -23.69 -27.47
CA THR A 719 19.08 -23.40 -26.46
C THR A 719 19.31 -22.02 -25.87
N ILE A 720 18.34 -21.50 -25.12
CA ILE A 720 18.50 -20.23 -24.39
C ILE A 720 19.72 -20.30 -23.45
N ARG A 721 19.90 -21.45 -22.77
CA ARG A 721 21.07 -21.73 -21.92
C ARG A 721 22.37 -21.54 -22.70
N HIS A 722 22.47 -22.09 -23.92
CA HIS A 722 23.67 -21.97 -24.75
C HIS A 722 23.99 -20.52 -25.13
N LEU A 723 22.98 -19.65 -25.33
CA LEU A 723 23.22 -18.23 -25.57
C LEU A 723 23.75 -17.53 -24.29
N LEU A 724 23.14 -17.82 -23.14
CA LEU A 724 23.52 -17.25 -21.84
C LEU A 724 24.90 -17.71 -21.35
N THR A 725 25.28 -18.97 -21.59
CA THR A 725 26.60 -19.52 -21.21
C THR A 725 27.69 -19.26 -22.25
N HIS A 726 27.38 -18.51 -23.31
CA HIS A 726 28.30 -18.27 -24.43
C HIS A 726 28.85 -19.54 -25.09
N SER A 727 28.02 -20.59 -25.21
CA SER A 727 28.42 -21.89 -25.78
C SER A 727 27.59 -22.29 -27.00
N SER A 728 27.07 -21.30 -27.73
CA SER A 728 26.15 -21.50 -28.85
C SER A 728 26.82 -21.98 -30.13
N GLY A 729 28.13 -21.75 -30.29
CA GLY A 729 28.86 -22.00 -31.54
C GLY A 729 29.08 -20.74 -32.38
N PHE A 730 28.44 -19.61 -32.05
CA PHE A 730 28.68 -18.34 -32.74
C PHE A 730 30.04 -17.75 -32.39
N THR A 731 30.63 -17.05 -33.37
CA THR A 731 31.87 -16.29 -33.19
C THR A 731 31.71 -15.17 -32.16
N GLY A 732 32.83 -14.71 -31.61
CA GLY A 732 32.87 -13.74 -30.53
C GLY A 732 32.30 -12.37 -30.93
N TYR A 733 32.87 -11.77 -31.98
CA TYR A 733 32.52 -10.44 -32.45
C TYR A 733 32.82 -10.33 -33.95
N LEU A 734 31.97 -9.63 -34.69
CA LEU A 734 32.21 -9.23 -36.08
C LEU A 734 31.81 -7.77 -36.26
N ARG A 735 32.48 -7.09 -37.20
CA ARG A 735 32.21 -5.69 -37.57
C ARG A 735 30.98 -5.58 -38.49
N LEU A 736 29.84 -6.10 -38.03
CA LEU A 736 28.61 -6.17 -38.82
C LEU A 736 28.09 -4.79 -39.23
N PHE A 737 28.42 -3.74 -38.48
CA PHE A 737 28.13 -2.36 -38.84
C PHE A 737 28.75 -1.90 -40.17
N GLN A 738 29.74 -2.62 -40.71
CA GLN A 738 30.30 -2.38 -42.04
C GLN A 738 29.45 -3.00 -43.16
N GLU A 739 28.62 -3.99 -42.83
CA GLU A 739 27.81 -4.77 -43.77
C GLU A 739 26.30 -4.46 -43.65
N ALA A 740 25.85 -3.97 -42.49
CA ALA A 740 24.46 -3.70 -42.16
C ALA A 740 24.21 -2.23 -41.86
N GLN A 741 23.09 -1.70 -42.34
CA GLN A 741 22.67 -0.30 -42.13
C GLN A 741 21.60 -0.15 -41.06
N ASN A 742 20.97 -1.25 -40.63
CA ASN A 742 19.93 -1.25 -39.62
C ASN A 742 19.86 -2.60 -38.89
N ARG A 743 19.08 -2.64 -37.80
CA ARG A 743 18.85 -3.83 -36.97
C ARG A 743 18.45 -5.07 -37.78
N GLN A 744 17.54 -4.94 -38.75
CA GLN A 744 17.04 -6.08 -39.51
C GLN A 744 18.15 -6.74 -40.34
N GLN A 745 18.91 -5.93 -41.08
CA GLN A 745 20.04 -6.42 -41.87
C GLN A 745 21.14 -7.05 -41.00
N LEU A 746 21.37 -6.49 -39.81
CA LEU A 746 22.35 -7.03 -38.87
C LEU A 746 21.92 -8.41 -38.36
N LEU A 747 20.64 -8.59 -38.00
CA LEU A 747 20.09 -9.88 -37.57
C LEU A 747 20.11 -10.92 -38.71
N GLU A 748 19.69 -10.53 -39.92
CA GLU A 748 19.78 -11.38 -41.11
C GLU A 748 21.21 -11.87 -41.37
N ARG A 749 22.18 -10.96 -41.18
CA ARG A 749 23.58 -11.32 -41.30
C ARG A 749 23.99 -12.34 -40.23
N ILE A 750 23.64 -12.13 -38.96
CA ILE A 750 23.92 -13.10 -37.89
C ILE A 750 23.31 -14.48 -38.21
N TYR A 751 22.05 -14.52 -38.66
CA TYR A 751 21.39 -15.77 -39.04
C TYR A 751 22.18 -16.53 -40.10
N SER A 752 22.77 -15.83 -41.08
CA SER A 752 23.51 -16.43 -42.19
C SER A 752 24.91 -16.98 -41.83
N LEU A 753 25.49 -16.61 -40.68
CA LEU A 753 26.85 -17.01 -40.32
C LEU A 753 26.92 -18.51 -39.96
N PRO A 754 27.96 -19.25 -40.39
CA PRO A 754 28.18 -20.61 -39.92
C PRO A 754 28.58 -20.63 -38.44
N LEU A 755 28.39 -21.78 -37.79
CA LEU A 755 28.91 -21.99 -36.43
C LEU A 755 30.41 -22.31 -36.49
N GLU A 756 31.22 -21.70 -35.64
CA GLU A 756 32.67 -21.94 -35.58
C GLU A 756 33.05 -23.23 -34.84
N TYR A 757 32.15 -23.72 -33.99
CA TYR A 757 32.34 -24.93 -33.20
C TYR A 757 31.01 -25.56 -32.83
N PRO A 758 30.98 -26.87 -32.51
CA PRO A 758 29.74 -27.54 -32.10
C PRO A 758 29.13 -26.89 -30.85
N THR A 759 27.83 -26.63 -30.88
CA THR A 759 27.08 -26.09 -29.74
C THR A 759 27.32 -26.93 -28.48
N GLY A 760 27.61 -26.26 -27.37
CA GLY A 760 27.87 -26.88 -26.06
C GLY A 760 29.27 -27.46 -25.89
N SER A 761 30.14 -27.44 -26.91
CA SER A 761 31.49 -28.04 -26.80
C SER A 761 32.50 -27.16 -26.06
N ARG A 762 32.39 -25.83 -26.16
CA ARG A 762 33.25 -24.85 -25.46
C ARG A 762 32.51 -23.52 -25.29
N ALA A 763 33.03 -22.66 -24.40
CA ALA A 763 32.48 -21.32 -24.18
C ALA A 763 33.36 -20.27 -24.88
N VAL A 764 32.78 -19.50 -25.80
CA VAL A 764 33.41 -18.37 -26.47
C VAL A 764 32.53 -17.15 -26.28
N TYR A 765 33.04 -16.16 -25.52
CA TYR A 765 32.32 -14.91 -25.25
C TYR A 765 31.88 -14.25 -26.56
N SER A 766 30.55 -14.23 -26.78
CA SER A 766 29.93 -13.91 -28.06
C SER A 766 28.88 -12.82 -27.92
N ASP A 767 29.12 -11.68 -28.57
CA ASP A 767 28.15 -10.60 -28.72
C ASP A 767 27.00 -11.04 -29.62
N LEU A 768 27.28 -11.81 -30.68
CA LEU A 768 26.27 -12.26 -31.62
C LEU A 768 25.23 -13.16 -30.94
N GLY A 769 25.68 -14.06 -30.04
CA GLY A 769 24.78 -14.88 -29.23
C GLY A 769 23.86 -14.05 -28.34
N ILE A 770 24.36 -12.95 -27.76
CA ILE A 770 23.55 -12.06 -26.92
C ILE A 770 22.61 -11.17 -27.75
N ILE A 771 23.02 -10.77 -28.96
CA ILE A 771 22.12 -10.10 -29.92
C ILE A 771 20.91 -10.99 -30.24
N LEU A 772 21.14 -12.26 -30.52
CA LEU A 772 20.07 -13.23 -30.73
C LEU A 772 19.22 -13.43 -29.48
N LEU A 773 19.84 -13.48 -28.29
CA LEU A 773 19.10 -13.57 -27.05
C LEU A 773 18.15 -12.38 -26.88
N GLY A 774 18.60 -11.14 -27.14
CA GLY A 774 17.73 -9.97 -27.08
C GLY A 774 16.51 -10.07 -28.00
N GLU A 775 16.69 -10.56 -29.23
CA GLU A 775 15.57 -10.81 -30.14
C GLU A 775 14.60 -11.88 -29.60
N VAL A 776 15.11 -12.94 -28.97
CA VAL A 776 14.26 -13.92 -28.27
C VAL A 776 13.46 -13.25 -27.15
N LEU A 777 14.10 -12.42 -26.32
CA LEU A 777 13.44 -11.77 -25.19
C LEU A 777 12.32 -10.83 -25.65
N GLU A 778 12.54 -10.07 -26.73
CA GLU A 778 11.53 -9.19 -27.30
C GLU A 778 10.33 -9.96 -27.88
N ARG A 779 10.57 -11.10 -28.53
CA ARG A 779 9.49 -11.98 -29.03
C ARG A 779 8.74 -12.68 -27.90
N ALA A 780 9.43 -13.09 -26.85
CA ALA A 780 8.83 -13.74 -25.69
C ALA A 780 8.00 -12.76 -24.84
N SER A 781 8.42 -11.50 -24.73
CA SER A 781 7.70 -10.46 -23.99
C SER A 781 6.61 -9.76 -24.82
N GLY A 782 6.76 -9.74 -26.15
CA GLY A 782 5.93 -8.92 -27.03
C GLY A 782 6.26 -7.42 -26.97
N GLN A 783 7.37 -7.04 -26.36
CA GLN A 783 7.79 -5.65 -26.16
C GLN A 783 9.28 -5.45 -26.53
N PRO A 784 9.67 -4.27 -27.06
CA PRO A 784 11.08 -3.88 -27.18
C PRO A 784 11.82 -3.98 -25.83
N LEU A 785 13.08 -4.40 -25.86
CA LEU A 785 13.83 -4.75 -24.64
C LEU A 785 14.00 -3.56 -23.68
N ASP A 786 14.19 -2.36 -24.23
CA ASP A 786 14.35 -1.13 -23.47
C ASP A 786 13.06 -0.72 -22.72
N LEU A 787 11.90 -0.85 -23.37
CA LEU A 787 10.60 -0.60 -22.74
C LEU A 787 10.28 -1.66 -21.69
N PHE A 788 10.53 -2.93 -22.00
CA PHE A 788 10.36 -4.02 -21.05
C PHE A 788 11.19 -3.77 -19.77
N LEU A 789 12.47 -3.40 -19.90
CA LEU A 789 13.34 -3.12 -18.76
C LEU A 789 12.93 -1.86 -17.99
N ALA A 790 12.52 -0.80 -18.68
CA ALA A 790 12.02 0.42 -18.04
C ALA A 790 10.82 0.11 -17.11
N GLU A 791 9.83 -0.62 -17.63
CA GLU A 791 8.59 -0.94 -16.91
C GLU A 791 8.78 -2.02 -15.83
N ASN A 792 9.64 -3.02 -16.06
CA ASN A 792 9.72 -4.21 -15.22
C ASN A 792 10.91 -4.24 -14.26
N LEU A 793 11.87 -3.31 -14.40
CA LEU A 793 13.08 -3.26 -13.58
C LEU A 793 13.47 -1.83 -13.18
N PHE A 794 13.75 -0.94 -14.14
CA PHE A 794 14.38 0.36 -13.84
C PHE A 794 13.45 1.31 -13.08
N GLN A 795 12.23 1.55 -13.56
CA GLN A 795 11.26 2.39 -12.85
C GLN A 795 10.87 1.77 -11.50
N PRO A 796 10.55 0.46 -11.41
CA PRO A 796 10.23 -0.16 -10.12
C PRO A 796 11.34 -0.11 -9.06
N LEU A 797 12.62 -0.12 -9.46
CA LEU A 797 13.79 0.03 -8.58
C LEU A 797 14.23 1.49 -8.39
N ALA A 798 13.54 2.44 -9.03
CA ALA A 798 13.92 3.85 -9.06
C ALA A 798 15.35 4.11 -9.62
N LEU A 799 15.79 3.32 -10.60
CA LEU A 799 17.05 3.51 -11.36
C LEU A 799 16.89 4.65 -12.39
N SER A 800 16.72 5.87 -11.88
CA SER A 800 16.35 7.06 -12.64
C SER A 800 17.38 7.52 -13.68
N HIS A 801 18.61 7.04 -13.61
CA HIS A 801 19.70 7.38 -14.53
C HIS A 801 20.20 6.16 -15.33
N THR A 802 19.50 5.02 -15.24
CA THR A 802 19.80 3.81 -16.01
C THR A 802 18.88 3.70 -17.22
N LEU A 803 19.43 3.92 -18.42
CA LEU A 803 18.65 3.97 -19.65
C LEU A 803 19.48 3.75 -20.91
N TYR A 804 18.79 3.39 -21.99
CA TYR A 804 19.33 3.45 -23.35
C TYR A 804 19.11 4.84 -23.93
N ASN A 805 20.05 5.32 -24.76
CA ASN A 805 19.95 6.59 -25.49
C ASN A 805 19.59 7.78 -24.59
N PRO A 806 20.48 8.21 -23.67
CA PRO A 806 20.20 9.29 -22.75
C PRO A 806 19.83 10.60 -23.47
N PRO A 807 18.98 11.46 -22.89
CA PRO A 807 18.58 12.72 -23.51
C PRO A 807 19.79 13.61 -23.85
N PRO A 808 19.78 14.33 -25.00
CA PRO A 808 20.89 15.23 -25.36
C PRO A 808 21.20 16.30 -24.31
N THR A 809 20.20 16.72 -23.52
CA THR A 809 20.36 17.68 -22.42
C THR A 809 21.24 17.16 -21.29
N TRP A 810 21.43 15.84 -21.16
CA TRP A 810 22.27 15.23 -20.15
C TRP A 810 23.74 15.15 -20.55
N ARG A 811 24.08 15.43 -21.82
CA ARG A 811 25.44 15.31 -22.36
C ARG A 811 26.54 15.91 -21.47
N PRO A 812 26.39 17.09 -20.82
CA PRO A 812 27.41 17.63 -19.91
C PRO A 812 27.73 16.75 -18.70
N ARG A 813 26.80 15.87 -18.30
CA ARG A 813 26.94 14.93 -17.17
C ARG A 813 27.38 13.53 -17.61
N ILE A 814 27.62 13.32 -18.91
CA ILE A 814 28.02 12.02 -19.46
C ILE A 814 29.51 12.07 -19.78
N ALA A 815 30.25 11.07 -19.30
CA ALA A 815 31.67 10.93 -19.64
C ALA A 815 31.84 10.72 -21.16
N PRO A 816 32.70 11.50 -21.84
CA PRO A 816 33.05 11.26 -23.23
C PRO A 816 33.69 9.88 -23.39
N THR A 817 33.30 9.13 -24.43
CA THR A 817 33.73 7.74 -24.58
C THR A 817 34.95 7.58 -25.47
N GLU A 818 34.93 8.05 -26.71
CA GLU A 818 36.07 7.94 -27.65
C GLU A 818 36.02 9.07 -28.69
N ASP A 819 37.18 9.55 -29.13
CA ASP A 819 37.30 10.30 -30.39
C ASP A 819 37.32 9.29 -31.55
N ASP A 820 36.12 8.92 -32.04
CA ASP A 820 35.95 7.85 -33.02
C ASP A 820 36.53 8.27 -34.37
N ALA A 821 37.71 7.77 -34.69
CA ALA A 821 38.42 8.04 -35.94
C ALA A 821 38.04 7.08 -37.08
N GLU A 822 37.33 5.97 -36.80
CA GLU A 822 37.12 4.88 -37.75
C GLU A 822 35.72 4.91 -38.38
N PHE A 823 34.67 5.16 -37.60
CA PHE A 823 33.29 4.99 -38.06
C PHE A 823 32.50 6.30 -38.08
N ARG A 824 32.34 6.97 -36.93
CA ARG A 824 31.52 8.18 -36.80
C ARG A 824 32.29 9.49 -36.97
N HIS A 825 33.63 9.44 -37.02
CA HIS A 825 34.53 10.58 -37.22
C HIS A 825 34.25 11.78 -36.29
N ARG A 826 33.92 11.51 -35.01
CA ARG A 826 33.59 12.54 -33.99
C ARG A 826 33.79 12.03 -32.57
N LEU A 827 33.84 12.95 -31.61
CA LEU A 827 33.77 12.63 -30.18
C LEU A 827 32.41 12.03 -29.82
N LEU A 828 32.43 10.81 -29.31
CA LEU A 828 31.25 10.11 -28.81
C LEU A 828 30.97 10.50 -27.37
N GLN A 829 29.76 11.00 -27.11
CA GLN A 829 29.32 11.38 -25.76
C GLN A 829 27.78 11.37 -25.71
N GLY A 830 27.21 10.51 -24.88
CA GLY A 830 25.76 10.30 -24.80
C GLY A 830 25.16 9.48 -25.95
N GLU A 831 26.01 8.80 -26.74
CA GLU A 831 25.63 7.80 -27.73
C GLU A 831 26.47 6.54 -27.51
N VAL A 832 25.89 5.35 -27.76
CA VAL A 832 26.57 4.07 -27.53
C VAL A 832 27.89 3.96 -28.29
N HIS A 833 28.92 3.45 -27.64
CA HIS A 833 30.26 3.25 -28.18
C HIS A 833 30.30 2.13 -29.22
N ASP A 834 29.69 0.99 -28.93
CA ASP A 834 29.66 -0.17 -29.83
C ASP A 834 28.92 0.15 -31.14
N GLU A 835 29.59 -0.08 -32.26
CA GLU A 835 29.10 0.29 -33.58
C GLU A 835 27.93 -0.59 -34.04
N ASN A 836 27.94 -1.89 -33.70
CA ASN A 836 26.83 -2.79 -34.00
C ASN A 836 25.56 -2.35 -33.24
N ALA A 837 25.70 -2.00 -31.95
CA ALA A 837 24.62 -1.47 -31.14
C ALA A 837 24.10 -0.14 -31.67
N TRP A 838 24.98 0.72 -32.17
CA TRP A 838 24.59 1.97 -32.83
C TRP A 838 23.73 1.71 -34.08
N VAL A 839 24.13 0.76 -34.94
CA VAL A 839 23.35 0.33 -36.12
C VAL A 839 21.99 -0.26 -35.73
N MET A 840 21.89 -0.86 -34.54
CA MET A 840 20.62 -1.33 -33.96
C MET A 840 19.79 -0.21 -33.30
N GLY A 841 20.17 1.06 -33.47
CA GLY A 841 19.47 2.22 -32.92
C GLY A 841 19.84 2.56 -31.47
N GLY A 842 20.97 2.05 -30.97
CA GLY A 842 21.47 2.30 -29.61
C GLY A 842 20.77 1.52 -28.50
N ARG A 843 19.82 0.63 -28.86
CA ARG A 843 19.01 -0.19 -27.94
C ARG A 843 19.31 -1.66 -28.17
N ALA A 844 20.55 -2.07 -27.92
CA ALA A 844 21.00 -3.43 -28.20
C ALA A 844 21.19 -4.23 -26.90
N PRO A 845 20.98 -5.55 -26.93
CA PRO A 845 21.13 -6.40 -25.74
C PRO A 845 22.60 -6.57 -25.30
N HIS A 846 23.56 -6.41 -26.21
CA HIS A 846 24.97 -6.61 -25.89
C HIS A 846 25.69 -5.33 -25.42
N ALA A 847 25.15 -4.15 -25.73
CA ALA A 847 25.68 -2.82 -25.39
C ALA A 847 24.61 -1.70 -25.56
N GLY A 848 24.85 -0.52 -24.98
CA GLY A 848 24.00 0.68 -25.18
C GLY A 848 23.34 1.22 -23.94
N LEU A 849 23.46 0.53 -22.81
CA LEU A 849 22.98 1.02 -21.53
C LEU A 849 23.95 2.08 -20.96
N PHE A 850 23.39 3.16 -20.43
CA PHE A 850 24.10 4.17 -19.64
C PHE A 850 23.62 4.11 -18.20
N SER A 851 24.52 4.37 -17.24
CA SER A 851 24.16 4.47 -15.83
C SER A 851 25.17 5.28 -15.02
N THR A 852 24.76 5.68 -13.81
CA THR A 852 25.63 6.14 -12.73
C THR A 852 26.08 4.96 -11.85
N ALA A 853 27.10 5.19 -11.03
CA ALA A 853 27.57 4.18 -10.06
C ALA A 853 26.54 3.91 -8.96
N HIS A 854 25.77 4.92 -8.57
CA HIS A 854 24.72 4.79 -7.55
C HIS A 854 23.56 3.89 -8.01
N ASP A 855 23.04 4.09 -9.22
CA ASP A 855 21.97 3.23 -9.76
C ASP A 855 22.43 1.76 -9.87
N LEU A 856 23.67 1.54 -10.32
CA LEU A 856 24.24 0.19 -10.36
C LEU A 856 24.45 -0.38 -8.95
N ALA A 857 24.75 0.45 -7.95
CA ALA A 857 24.85 0.01 -6.56
C ALA A 857 23.49 -0.50 -6.04
N VAL A 858 22.39 0.19 -6.33
CA VAL A 858 21.03 -0.27 -6.00
C VAL A 858 20.73 -1.61 -6.68
N PHE A 859 21.03 -1.74 -7.98
CA PHE A 859 20.91 -3.00 -8.71
C PHE A 859 21.73 -4.13 -8.07
N CYS A 860 23.00 -3.89 -7.76
CA CYS A 860 23.88 -4.88 -7.14
C CYS A 860 23.39 -5.27 -5.75
N GLN A 861 22.89 -4.32 -4.96
CA GLN A 861 22.33 -4.60 -3.64
C GLN A 861 21.05 -5.43 -3.72
N MET A 862 20.18 -5.18 -4.71
CA MET A 862 18.99 -6.01 -4.98
C MET A 862 19.37 -7.46 -5.27
N ILE A 863 20.37 -7.67 -6.13
CA ILE A 863 20.90 -9.02 -6.45
C ILE A 863 21.50 -9.66 -5.19
N LEU A 864 22.34 -8.92 -4.45
CA LEU A 864 23.01 -9.39 -3.24
C LEU A 864 22.03 -9.77 -2.12
N ASN A 865 20.88 -9.10 -2.06
CA ASN A 865 19.78 -9.38 -1.13
C ASN A 865 18.91 -10.57 -1.56
N GLY A 866 19.29 -11.32 -2.60
CA GLY A 866 18.48 -12.42 -3.11
C GLY A 866 17.20 -11.96 -3.80
N GLY A 867 17.25 -10.78 -4.43
CA GLY A 867 16.19 -10.25 -5.28
C GLY A 867 15.26 -9.24 -4.62
N ILE A 868 15.56 -8.80 -3.39
CA ILE A 868 14.76 -7.82 -2.63
C ILE A 868 15.52 -6.51 -2.44
N TYR A 869 14.84 -5.39 -2.65
CA TYR A 869 15.34 -4.05 -2.29
C TYR A 869 14.18 -3.20 -1.79
N ALA A 870 14.41 -2.37 -0.76
CA ALA A 870 13.36 -1.52 -0.18
C ALA A 870 12.04 -2.28 0.12
N HIS A 871 12.13 -3.46 0.74
CA HIS A 871 11.01 -4.35 1.07
C HIS A 871 10.21 -4.95 -0.10
N ARG A 872 10.66 -4.74 -1.35
CA ARG A 872 9.99 -5.27 -2.54
C ARG A 872 10.83 -6.35 -3.20
N ARG A 873 10.20 -7.47 -3.58
CA ARG A 873 10.81 -8.53 -4.39
C ARG A 873 10.73 -8.19 -5.88
N TYR A 874 11.89 -8.22 -6.53
CA TYR A 874 12.07 -8.00 -7.97
C TYR A 874 12.48 -9.28 -8.70
N LEU A 875 13.17 -10.18 -8.02
CA LEU A 875 13.58 -11.50 -8.52
C LEU A 875 13.46 -12.53 -7.39
N GLU A 876 13.25 -13.78 -7.74
CA GLU A 876 13.32 -14.90 -6.81
C GLU A 876 14.78 -15.22 -6.47
N ARG A 877 15.03 -15.57 -5.20
CA ARG A 877 16.38 -15.95 -4.74
C ARG A 877 16.92 -17.13 -5.54
N SER A 878 16.08 -18.15 -5.75
CA SER A 878 16.43 -19.34 -6.54
C SER A 878 16.77 -19.02 -7.99
N THR A 879 16.15 -17.99 -8.58
CA THR A 879 16.49 -17.53 -9.94
C THR A 879 17.87 -16.88 -9.94
N ILE A 880 18.18 -16.03 -8.96
CA ILE A 880 19.51 -15.43 -8.83
C ILE A 880 20.59 -16.50 -8.65
N GLU A 881 20.37 -17.45 -7.74
CA GLU A 881 21.30 -18.56 -7.51
C GLU A 881 21.52 -19.40 -8.78
N LEU A 882 20.45 -19.71 -9.52
CA LEU A 882 20.54 -20.44 -10.78
C LEU A 882 21.36 -19.69 -11.84
N PHE A 883 21.15 -18.37 -12.00
CA PHE A 883 21.82 -17.59 -13.03
C PHE A 883 23.26 -17.19 -12.69
N THR A 884 23.62 -17.20 -11.40
CA THR A 884 24.95 -16.83 -10.93
C THR A 884 25.85 -18.05 -10.64
N SER A 885 25.28 -19.26 -10.66
CA SER A 885 26.05 -20.50 -10.55
C SER A 885 26.79 -20.86 -11.84
N ARG A 886 28.08 -21.17 -11.71
CA ARG A 886 28.93 -21.61 -12.83
C ARG A 886 28.30 -22.83 -13.53
N GLN A 887 28.18 -22.75 -14.85
CA GLN A 887 27.61 -23.80 -15.68
C GLN A 887 28.05 -23.66 -17.14
N GLY A 888 27.98 -24.76 -17.87
CA GLY A 888 28.42 -24.84 -19.26
C GLY A 888 29.53 -25.89 -19.43
N PRO A 889 30.34 -25.78 -20.49
CA PRO A 889 31.43 -26.72 -20.75
C PRO A 889 32.46 -26.77 -19.61
N PRO A 890 33.17 -27.91 -19.40
CA PRO A 890 34.02 -28.13 -18.22
C PRO A 890 35.06 -27.05 -17.90
N ASP A 891 35.61 -26.37 -18.91
CA ASP A 891 36.66 -25.34 -18.75
C ASP A 891 36.10 -23.90 -18.71
N SER A 892 34.77 -23.74 -18.67
CA SER A 892 34.11 -22.44 -18.67
C SER A 892 34.09 -21.82 -17.27
N THR A 893 34.40 -20.52 -17.19
CA THR A 893 34.17 -19.69 -15.99
C THR A 893 32.76 -19.08 -15.96
N ARG A 894 31.92 -19.35 -16.97
CA ARG A 894 30.63 -18.68 -17.14
C ARG A 894 29.53 -19.23 -16.24
N ALA A 895 28.61 -18.35 -15.87
CA ALA A 895 27.26 -18.68 -15.42
C ALA A 895 26.26 -18.25 -16.52
N LEU A 896 24.98 -18.09 -16.21
CA LEU A 896 24.00 -17.59 -17.20
C LEU A 896 24.13 -16.07 -17.31
N GLY A 897 24.76 -15.61 -18.39
CA GLY A 897 25.02 -14.20 -18.66
C GLY A 897 26.21 -13.62 -17.89
N TRP A 898 26.54 -14.17 -16.72
CA TRP A 898 27.62 -13.72 -15.85
C TRP A 898 28.94 -14.47 -16.06
N ASP A 899 30.05 -13.85 -15.67
CA ASP A 899 31.33 -14.52 -15.41
C ASP A 899 31.46 -14.84 -13.92
N THR A 900 32.29 -15.83 -13.55
CA THR A 900 32.52 -16.22 -12.15
C THR A 900 33.98 -16.10 -11.77
N SER A 901 34.24 -15.94 -10.47
CA SER A 901 35.61 -15.85 -9.93
C SER A 901 36.42 -17.11 -10.28
N SER A 902 37.65 -16.91 -10.72
CA SER A 902 38.60 -17.96 -11.13
C SER A 902 40.03 -17.50 -10.84
N GLU A 903 41.02 -18.37 -10.99
CA GLU A 903 42.43 -18.05 -10.69
C GLU A 903 42.94 -16.79 -11.43
N VAL A 904 42.45 -16.56 -12.65
CA VAL A 904 42.75 -15.37 -13.46
C VAL A 904 41.44 -14.62 -13.70
N SER A 905 41.03 -13.81 -12.73
CA SER A 905 39.78 -13.05 -12.76
C SER A 905 40.00 -11.54 -12.77
N SER A 906 39.14 -10.81 -13.49
CA SER A 906 39.11 -9.35 -13.41
C SER A 906 38.65 -8.82 -12.04
N GLY A 907 38.08 -9.69 -11.21
CA GLY A 907 37.69 -9.42 -9.83
C GLY A 907 38.81 -9.62 -8.80
N GLY A 908 40.05 -9.87 -9.24
CA GLY A 908 41.18 -10.10 -8.33
C GLY A 908 41.20 -11.52 -7.76
N HIS A 909 42.00 -11.69 -6.71
CA HIS A 909 42.31 -12.98 -6.09
C HIS A 909 41.57 -13.18 -4.75
N TYR A 910 41.06 -12.11 -4.14
CA TYR A 910 40.47 -12.20 -2.80
C TYR A 910 38.94 -12.36 -2.76
N LEU A 911 38.25 -12.31 -3.91
CA LEU A 911 36.82 -12.63 -3.99
C LEU A 911 36.56 -14.14 -3.79
N SER A 912 35.37 -14.50 -3.30
CA SER A 912 35.01 -15.89 -3.03
C SER A 912 34.80 -16.68 -4.33
N ALA A 913 34.75 -18.01 -4.21
CA ALA A 913 34.45 -18.90 -5.34
C ALA A 913 33.03 -18.68 -5.90
N ARG A 914 32.10 -18.16 -5.07
CA ARG A 914 30.74 -17.82 -5.48
C ARG A 914 30.60 -16.39 -6.00
N ALA A 915 31.67 -15.62 -6.04
CA ALA A 915 31.62 -14.28 -6.62
C ALA A 915 31.45 -14.35 -8.14
N PHE A 916 30.67 -13.41 -8.66
CA PHE A 916 30.36 -13.30 -10.07
C PHE A 916 30.40 -11.83 -10.51
N GLY A 917 30.62 -11.61 -11.79
CA GLY A 917 30.83 -10.26 -12.29
C GLY A 917 30.88 -10.18 -13.81
N HIS A 918 31.13 -8.98 -14.29
CA HIS A 918 31.29 -8.69 -15.71
C HIS A 918 32.12 -7.43 -15.91
N THR A 919 32.74 -7.31 -17.09
CA THR A 919 33.48 -6.10 -17.49
C THR A 919 32.85 -5.43 -18.71
N GLY A 920 33.05 -4.12 -18.86
CA GLY A 920 32.68 -3.35 -20.04
C GLY A 920 33.91 -2.92 -20.83
N PHE A 921 33.77 -2.87 -22.15
CA PHE A 921 34.85 -2.48 -23.05
C PHE A 921 35.32 -1.03 -22.82
N THR A 922 34.42 -0.14 -22.41
CA THR A 922 34.66 1.27 -22.08
C THR A 922 35.45 1.48 -20.78
N GLY A 923 35.74 0.42 -20.03
CA GLY A 923 36.52 0.47 -18.79
C GLY A 923 35.72 0.16 -17.53
N THR A 924 34.40 0.01 -17.65
CA THR A 924 33.50 -0.31 -16.55
C THR A 924 33.65 -1.76 -16.04
N SER A 925 33.28 -2.04 -14.78
CA SER A 925 33.18 -3.41 -14.23
C SER A 925 32.26 -3.48 -13.02
N ILE A 926 31.62 -4.64 -12.83
CA ILE A 926 30.83 -4.99 -11.64
C ILE A 926 31.28 -6.37 -11.16
N TRP A 927 31.52 -6.50 -9.86
CA TRP A 927 31.69 -7.79 -9.18
C TRP A 927 30.85 -7.83 -7.91
N ILE A 928 30.18 -8.97 -7.67
CA ILE A 928 29.31 -9.23 -6.52
C ILE A 928 29.77 -10.52 -5.86
N ASP A 929 30.03 -10.47 -4.55
CA ASP A 929 30.43 -11.60 -3.72
C ASP A 929 29.34 -11.85 -2.64
N PRO A 930 28.45 -12.84 -2.85
CA PRO A 930 27.38 -13.14 -1.91
C PRO A 930 27.89 -13.70 -0.57
N GLU A 931 29.05 -14.36 -0.53
CA GLU A 931 29.62 -14.88 0.71
C GLU A 931 30.15 -13.76 1.59
N LYS A 932 30.84 -12.78 0.98
CA LYS A 932 31.35 -11.59 1.68
C LYS A 932 30.32 -10.48 1.85
N ARG A 933 29.11 -10.63 1.30
CA ARG A 933 28.09 -9.57 1.25
C ARG A 933 28.64 -8.26 0.68
N LEU A 934 29.36 -8.36 -0.43
CA LEU A 934 30.14 -7.28 -1.05
C LEU A 934 29.76 -7.09 -2.52
N PHE A 935 29.75 -5.85 -3.01
CA PHE A 935 29.89 -5.57 -4.43
C PHE A 935 30.88 -4.44 -4.68
N VAL A 936 31.53 -4.48 -5.84
CA VAL A 936 32.48 -3.46 -6.32
C VAL A 936 32.09 -3.05 -7.73
N ILE A 937 31.90 -1.76 -7.94
CA ILE A 937 31.56 -1.14 -9.22
C ILE A 937 32.64 -0.13 -9.54
N LEU A 938 33.24 -0.26 -10.72
CA LEU A 938 34.15 0.74 -11.26
C LEU A 938 33.56 1.23 -12.58
N LEU A 939 33.25 2.52 -12.68
CA LEU A 939 32.83 3.15 -13.93
C LEU A 939 33.94 4.07 -14.42
N THR A 940 34.42 3.84 -15.64
CA THR A 940 35.43 4.69 -16.28
C THR A 940 35.14 4.81 -17.77
N ASN A 941 35.87 5.71 -18.43
CA ASN A 941 35.89 5.91 -19.87
C ASN A 941 37.30 5.69 -20.43
N ARG A 942 37.91 4.53 -20.13
CA ARG A 942 39.30 4.19 -20.52
C ARG A 942 39.59 4.29 -22.02
N VAL A 943 38.54 4.21 -22.85
CA VAL A 943 38.64 4.31 -24.31
C VAL A 943 38.69 5.75 -24.81
N HIS A 944 38.63 6.75 -23.92
CA HIS A 944 38.86 8.15 -24.28
C HIS A 944 40.35 8.47 -24.12
N PRO A 945 41.01 9.09 -25.12
CA PRO A 945 40.47 9.45 -26.44
C PRO A 945 40.47 8.28 -27.43
N THR A 946 41.22 7.20 -27.18
CA THR A 946 41.36 6.05 -28.09
C THR A 946 41.13 4.70 -27.40
N ARG A 947 40.41 3.79 -28.08
CA ARG A 947 40.20 2.39 -27.64
C ARG A 947 41.46 1.54 -27.48
N SER A 948 42.61 2.00 -27.97
CA SER A 948 43.89 1.27 -27.91
C SER A 948 44.49 1.15 -26.49
N ASN A 949 44.00 1.94 -25.52
CA ASN A 949 44.50 1.90 -24.15
C ASN A 949 44.00 0.66 -23.38
N GLU A 950 44.85 -0.36 -23.19
CA GLU A 950 44.50 -1.60 -22.48
C GLU A 950 44.91 -1.67 -21.00
N LYS A 951 45.49 -0.60 -20.44
CA LYS A 951 46.05 -0.59 -19.07
C LYS A 951 45.03 -0.94 -17.98
N ILE A 952 43.73 -0.70 -18.23
CA ILE A 952 42.62 -1.09 -17.34
C ILE A 952 42.60 -2.60 -17.04
N ARG A 953 43.21 -3.39 -17.93
CA ARG A 953 43.64 -4.80 -17.81
C ARG A 953 44.12 -5.15 -16.40
N ALA A 954 45.15 -4.41 -15.98
CA ALA A 954 45.89 -4.64 -14.75
C ALA A 954 45.23 -3.96 -13.54
N LEU A 955 44.59 -2.80 -13.73
CA LEU A 955 43.98 -2.05 -12.63
C LEU A 955 42.84 -2.81 -11.97
N ARG A 956 41.96 -3.43 -12.76
CA ARG A 956 40.74 -4.09 -12.24
C ARG A 956 41.04 -5.10 -11.14
N PRO A 957 41.86 -6.15 -11.34
CA PRO A 957 42.13 -7.11 -10.28
C PRO A 957 42.80 -6.48 -9.06
N GLN A 958 43.76 -5.55 -9.26
CA GLN A 958 44.43 -4.83 -8.18
C GLN A 958 43.45 -4.01 -7.33
N LEU A 959 42.50 -3.33 -7.97
CA LEU A 959 41.48 -2.54 -7.33
C LEU A 959 40.57 -3.41 -6.45
N HIS A 960 40.10 -4.55 -6.97
CA HIS A 960 39.24 -5.45 -6.19
C HIS A 960 39.99 -6.03 -4.99
N ASP A 961 41.25 -6.44 -5.17
CA ASP A 961 42.08 -6.92 -4.06
C ASP A 961 42.32 -5.84 -3.01
N ALA A 962 42.59 -4.60 -3.42
CA ALA A 962 42.75 -3.46 -2.53
C ALA A 962 41.44 -3.15 -1.76
N VAL A 963 40.28 -3.24 -2.40
CA VAL A 963 38.97 -3.05 -1.74
C VAL A 963 38.72 -4.14 -0.70
N VAL A 964 38.95 -5.41 -1.04
CA VAL A 964 38.77 -6.53 -0.10
C VAL A 964 39.74 -6.40 1.09
N ALA A 965 40.97 -5.97 0.84
CA ALA A 965 41.95 -5.69 1.89
C ALA A 965 41.56 -4.50 2.79
N ALA A 966 41.07 -3.40 2.20
CA ALA A 966 40.58 -2.22 2.94
C ALA A 966 39.43 -2.58 3.89
N LEU A 967 38.59 -3.55 3.50
CA LEU A 967 37.51 -4.08 4.33
C LEU A 967 37.97 -5.10 5.39
N GLY A 968 39.26 -5.45 5.43
CA GLY A 968 39.79 -6.47 6.34
C GLY A 968 39.33 -7.89 6.00
N LEU A 969 38.91 -8.14 4.76
CA LEU A 969 38.35 -9.41 4.29
C LEU A 969 39.36 -10.24 3.48
N ALA A 970 40.60 -9.76 3.34
CA ALA A 970 41.67 -10.50 2.68
C ALA A 970 42.08 -11.74 3.51
N PRO A 971 42.44 -12.86 2.88
CA PRO A 971 42.92 -14.04 3.60
C PRO A 971 44.13 -13.70 4.47
N THR A 972 44.11 -14.09 5.74
CA THR A 972 45.30 -13.97 6.60
C THR A 972 46.33 -14.99 6.14
N PRO A 973 47.60 -14.63 5.94
CA PRO A 973 48.61 -15.63 5.60
C PRO A 973 48.65 -16.69 6.69
N ALA A 974 48.47 -17.95 6.30
CA ALA A 974 48.57 -19.08 7.22
C ALA A 974 49.92 -18.98 7.94
N ALA A 975 49.89 -18.93 9.27
CA ALA A 975 51.09 -19.04 10.09
C ALA A 975 51.80 -20.32 9.65
N THR A 976 52.96 -20.17 9.03
CA THR A 976 53.85 -21.27 8.69
C THR A 976 54.23 -21.91 10.02
N LEU A 977 53.61 -23.04 10.33
CA LEU A 977 54.13 -23.98 11.30
C LEU A 977 55.50 -24.41 10.77
N ALA A 978 56.54 -23.72 11.23
CA ALA A 978 57.90 -24.21 11.17
C ALA A 978 57.91 -25.52 11.98
N GLY A 979 57.71 -26.63 11.27
CA GLY A 979 58.05 -27.94 11.79
C GLY A 979 59.56 -27.99 11.96
N ASP A 980 59.98 -28.00 13.22
CA ASP A 980 61.31 -28.44 13.61
C ASP A 980 61.61 -29.79 12.94
N ARG A 981 62.73 -29.82 12.22
CA ARG A 981 63.36 -31.06 11.78
C ARG A 981 64.14 -31.62 12.96
N GLU A 982 63.74 -32.80 13.44
CA GLU A 982 64.66 -33.90 13.78
C GLU A 982 64.19 -35.18 13.10
#